data_AF-A0A1E4RDG1-F1
#
_entry.id   AF-A0A1E4RDG1-F1
#
_cell.length_a   1.000
_cell.length_b   1.000
_cell.length_c   1.000
_cell.angle_alpha   90.00
_cell.angle_beta   90.00
_cell.angle_gamma   90.00
#
_symmetry.space_group_name_H-M   'P 1'
#
loop_
_entity.id
_entity.type
_entity.pdbx_description
1 polymer ?
#
loop_
_entity_poly.entity_id
_entity_poly.type
_entity_poly.pdbx_seq_one_letter_code
_entity_poly.pdbx_strand_id
1 'polypeptide(L)'
;MSLNPFSIKVPASSANIGPGFDVLGIGLNLYLEIKVEVDPTKDTSDDPYNAKIKYEGDGAENVPLDLGKNLVTQTALYIMRCNNINKFPPGTHIHVTNPIPLGRGLGSSGAAIVGGIMLGNEIGQLKLSKERMLDYCLLIERHPDNIAAAMLGGFVGSYLNELSPQETQDKNVPLETILPKSTTPKEKYETRPPPEKIGQYLQYNWNKQIKCVAIIPKFEVKTDDSRAVLPESYTRPDIIFNLQRLAILTTALTHETPNNKLIYEAMKDKIHQPYRATLIPGLVEVLNCVTPDSNPGLCGICLSGAGPTILCLATEGFDDIAKTVISIFNKENVECSWKLLDLAYDGATGQGKMTKLSDTFSVSDLQTKIVTEDILERSSSRPIYLSSVEVVGGETFSTDFFKKLLSPLVENSDYTLGELITNVNSSYSKLVKTDVFKNIGVSLHSDYASKIPSDVKVYNNEKSIPTKVIFDVQAINLNTGEGFFTFNNDDNLNVNLNYLNNNFNENAELVNFGVNYNPYKPNEHLISNGKFIANLNNPSFKFIIDLFNTNQNNQAWQQNMEKSTGGLIGLQYVNTNKSFALLNGVSLAKRTIYDIGDGASDDLKFFGGDYLKLSFVNQLVLSNLTTLNKITNNFPIFGYKVLLSNEISSNQEHENPNNQSAFLKSNIGLNFFKSFWDNKITTHFFNEAGLIYSTGSSKNENSLSNIHISDRFYLGGFNSFRGFTRNSVNTNGGSQFYKSGLTVFAKLPSFIYSPHKISATNVASLEDGLGYEANPLRLYATGLVGNVAENLLLEKNNGVASAGVGLKYINHWANFDLGYFISRRFGNDLSSSGIKDGFQFEVSIGGSNSSL
;
A
#
# COMPACT_ATOMS: atom_id res chain seq x y z
N MET A 1 39.99 38.63 -12.74
CA MET A 1 38.76 38.16 -13.42
C MET A 1 37.64 39.10 -13.00
N SER A 2 37.04 39.85 -13.92
CA SER A 2 35.84 40.63 -13.62
C SER A 2 34.63 39.68 -13.62
N LEU A 3 34.02 39.46 -12.44
CA LEU A 3 32.70 38.83 -12.38
C LEU A 3 31.69 39.80 -12.98
N ASN A 4 30.83 39.30 -13.89
CA ASN A 4 29.72 40.11 -14.39
C ASN A 4 28.79 40.47 -13.22
N PRO A 5 28.17 41.66 -13.22
CA PRO A 5 27.20 42.01 -12.20
C PRO A 5 26.04 41.03 -12.23
N PHE A 6 25.63 40.58 -11.06
CA PHE A 6 24.54 39.61 -10.89
C PHE A 6 23.63 40.04 -9.74
N SER A 7 22.44 39.45 -9.69
CA SER A 7 21.50 39.66 -8.60
C SER A 7 20.96 38.35 -8.06
N ILE A 8 20.79 38.28 -6.75
CA ILE A 8 20.16 37.16 -6.04
C ILE A 8 18.85 37.65 -5.47
N LYS A 9 17.83 36.81 -5.54
CA LYS A 9 16.49 37.09 -5.05
C LYS A 9 16.03 35.94 -4.16
N VAL A 10 15.72 36.23 -2.90
CA VAL A 10 15.34 35.24 -1.89
C VAL A 10 13.97 35.60 -1.31
N PRO A 11 12.97 34.71 -1.34
CA PRO A 11 11.66 34.98 -0.78
C PRO A 11 11.68 35.00 0.75
N ALA A 12 10.76 35.77 1.32
CA ALA A 12 10.34 35.67 2.71
C ALA A 12 9.76 34.28 2.97
N SER A 13 9.74 33.87 4.23
CA SER A 13 9.11 32.61 4.63
C SER A 13 8.21 32.78 5.84
N SER A 14 7.16 31.96 5.87
CA SER A 14 6.32 31.76 7.05
C SER A 14 6.45 30.29 7.49
N ALA A 15 6.90 30.07 8.71
CA ALA A 15 7.05 28.76 9.34
C ALA A 15 5.89 28.43 10.30
N ASN A 16 5.92 27.23 10.86
CA ASN A 16 4.99 26.77 11.90
C ASN A 16 3.51 26.87 11.49
N ILE A 17 3.19 26.51 10.24
CA ILE A 17 1.84 26.63 9.68
C ILE A 17 0.87 25.71 10.46
N GLY A 18 0.05 26.32 11.33
CA GLY A 18 -0.89 25.62 12.20
C GLY A 18 -0.20 24.54 13.05
N PRO A 19 -0.60 23.26 12.98
CA PRO A 19 0.02 22.17 13.75
C PRO A 19 1.41 21.75 13.24
N GLY A 20 1.90 22.32 12.12
CA GLY A 20 3.18 21.96 11.47
C GLY A 20 4.42 22.58 12.10
N PHE A 21 4.55 22.50 13.42
CA PHE A 21 5.65 23.08 14.19
C PHE A 21 7.03 22.51 13.78
N ASP A 22 7.99 23.38 13.46
CA ASP A 22 9.35 23.08 12.95
C ASP A 22 9.38 22.16 11.69
N VAL A 23 8.23 22.00 11.01
CA VAL A 23 8.08 21.09 9.85
C VAL A 23 7.56 21.81 8.62
N LEU A 24 6.46 22.56 8.73
CA LEU A 24 5.77 23.17 7.59
C LEU A 24 6.16 24.64 7.42
N GLY A 25 6.62 25.00 6.22
CA GLY A 25 6.94 26.36 5.83
C GLY A 25 6.38 26.73 4.46
N ILE A 26 6.13 28.02 4.25
CA ILE A 26 5.66 28.58 2.97
C ILE A 26 6.59 29.72 2.55
N GLY A 27 7.11 29.66 1.32
CA GLY A 27 7.84 30.75 0.69
C GLY A 27 6.87 31.79 0.13
N LEU A 28 7.05 33.06 0.47
CA LEU A 28 6.14 34.16 0.14
C LEU A 28 6.79 35.13 -0.86
N ASN A 29 5.99 35.70 -1.77
CA ASN A 29 6.42 36.59 -2.85
C ASN A 29 6.85 38.01 -2.41
N LEU A 30 7.50 38.12 -1.25
CA LEU A 30 8.17 39.30 -0.73
C LEU A 30 9.66 38.97 -0.67
N TYR A 31 10.52 39.71 -1.37
CA TYR A 31 11.88 39.24 -1.63
C TYR A 31 12.96 40.14 -1.06
N LEU A 32 13.96 39.53 -0.43
CA LEU A 32 15.26 40.12 -0.21
C LEU A 32 16.06 40.03 -1.53
N GLU A 33 16.57 41.17 -1.99
CA GLU A 33 17.38 41.26 -3.20
C GLU A 33 18.82 41.63 -2.84
N ILE A 34 19.79 40.92 -3.42
CA ILE A 34 21.23 41.20 -3.27
C ILE A 34 21.78 41.48 -4.66
N LYS A 35 22.20 42.71 -4.93
CA LYS A 35 22.88 43.11 -6.16
C LYS A 35 24.37 43.20 -5.90
N VAL A 36 25.16 42.57 -6.77
CA VAL A 36 26.61 42.48 -6.62
C VAL A 36 27.30 43.02 -7.86
N GLU A 37 28.25 43.92 -7.64
CA GLU A 37 29.12 44.47 -8.67
C GLU A 37 30.57 44.25 -8.26
N VAL A 38 31.39 43.67 -9.15
CA VAL A 38 32.82 43.47 -8.91
C VAL A 38 33.60 44.30 -9.91
N ASP A 39 34.08 45.47 -9.46
CA ASP A 39 34.87 46.39 -10.27
C ASP A 39 36.28 46.53 -9.69
N PRO A 40 37.29 45.83 -10.25
CA PRO A 40 38.67 45.88 -9.75
C PRO A 40 39.30 47.27 -9.74
N THR A 41 38.70 48.27 -10.38
CA THR A 41 39.18 49.66 -10.38
C THR A 41 38.74 50.45 -9.15
N LYS A 42 37.72 49.97 -8.40
CA LYS A 42 37.26 50.58 -7.16
C LYS A 42 38.03 50.00 -5.97
N ASP A 43 38.62 50.87 -5.16
CA ASP A 43 39.35 50.45 -3.95
C ASP A 43 38.37 50.00 -2.86
N THR A 44 38.53 48.75 -2.41
CA THR A 44 37.82 48.15 -1.28
C THR A 44 38.78 47.59 -0.23
N SER A 45 40.06 47.95 -0.29
CA SER A 45 41.14 47.39 0.55
C SER A 45 41.11 47.86 2.01
N ASP A 46 40.30 48.88 2.32
CA ASP A 46 40.07 49.37 3.66
C ASP A 46 39.18 48.43 4.51
N ASP A 47 38.47 47.49 3.88
CA ASP A 47 37.79 46.38 4.56
C ASP A 47 38.67 45.10 4.54
N PRO A 48 38.82 44.37 5.67
CA PRO A 48 39.67 43.18 5.75
C PRO A 48 39.27 42.05 4.78
N TYR A 49 38.01 42.02 4.31
CA TYR A 49 37.47 41.04 3.37
C TYR A 49 37.33 41.55 1.93
N ASN A 50 37.85 42.74 1.61
CA ASN A 50 37.87 43.37 0.28
C ASN A 50 36.50 43.68 -0.33
N ALA A 51 35.46 43.95 0.49
CA ALA A 51 34.14 44.27 -0.02
C ALA A 51 33.45 45.40 0.77
N LYS A 52 32.50 46.08 0.12
CA LYS A 52 31.64 47.11 0.72
C LYS A 52 30.19 46.68 0.65
N ILE A 53 29.43 46.88 1.73
CA ILE A 53 28.01 46.59 1.79
C ILE A 53 27.19 47.87 1.99
N LYS A 54 26.07 47.96 1.27
CA LYS A 54 24.98 48.91 1.51
C LYS A 54 23.71 48.12 1.80
N TYR A 55 22.88 48.65 2.71
CA TYR A 55 21.65 48.00 3.13
C TYR A 55 20.50 49.00 3.11
N GLU A 56 19.39 48.65 2.46
CA GLU A 56 18.16 49.42 2.37
C GLU A 56 16.96 48.52 2.73
N GLY A 57 15.92 49.07 3.36
CA GLY A 57 14.72 48.30 3.71
C GLY A 57 14.19 48.56 5.12
N ASP A 58 13.32 47.69 5.60
CA ASP A 58 12.69 47.80 6.92
C ASP A 58 13.73 47.49 8.02
N GLY A 59 13.98 48.44 8.91
CA GLY A 59 14.96 48.32 10.01
C GLY A 59 16.43 48.38 9.59
N ALA A 60 16.73 48.96 8.41
CA ALA A 60 18.08 49.09 7.88
C ALA A 60 19.07 49.78 8.85
N GLU A 61 18.59 50.72 9.66
CA GLU A 61 19.36 51.42 10.69
C GLU A 61 19.94 50.52 11.78
N ASN A 62 19.34 49.34 11.99
CA ASN A 62 19.76 48.37 13.01
C ASN A 62 20.66 47.26 12.44
N VAL A 63 20.92 47.25 11.14
CA VAL A 63 21.72 46.22 10.47
C VAL A 63 23.19 46.64 10.41
N PRO A 64 24.13 45.86 10.97
CA PRO A 64 25.56 46.16 10.85
C PRO A 64 26.02 46.21 9.39
N LEU A 65 26.79 47.23 9.03
CA LEU A 65 27.47 47.31 7.72
C LEU A 65 28.91 46.76 7.76
N ASP A 66 29.37 46.33 8.94
CA ASP A 66 30.62 45.58 9.10
C ASP A 66 30.43 44.16 8.56
N LEU A 67 31.28 43.75 7.61
CA LEU A 67 31.16 42.46 6.93
C LEU A 67 31.33 41.25 7.87
N GLY A 68 32.07 41.43 8.95
CA GLY A 68 32.26 40.42 9.99
C GLY A 68 31.11 40.34 10.99
N LYS A 69 30.09 41.22 10.89
CA LYS A 69 28.89 41.23 11.75
C LYS A 69 27.58 41.12 10.98
N ASN A 70 27.56 41.44 9.69
CA ASN A 70 26.36 41.35 8.86
C ASN A 70 26.08 39.89 8.48
N LEU A 71 24.85 39.42 8.72
CA LEU A 71 24.49 38.01 8.54
C LEU A 71 24.68 37.53 7.09
N VAL A 72 24.32 38.33 6.08
CA VAL A 72 24.47 37.97 4.66
C VAL A 72 25.95 37.73 4.32
N THR A 73 26.83 38.63 4.76
CA THR A 73 28.27 38.53 4.45
C THR A 73 28.98 37.50 5.32
N GLN A 74 28.60 37.34 6.59
CA GLN A 74 29.13 36.28 7.45
C GLN A 74 28.81 34.90 6.87
N THR A 75 27.58 34.70 6.40
CA THR A 75 27.15 33.44 5.79
C THR A 75 27.84 33.20 4.43
N ALA A 76 28.01 34.24 3.60
CA ALA A 76 28.80 34.14 2.36
C ALA A 76 30.28 33.79 2.65
N LEU A 77 30.88 34.44 3.64
CA LEU A 77 32.24 34.13 4.07
C LEU A 77 32.35 32.71 4.64
N TYR A 78 31.33 32.19 5.30
CA TYR A 78 31.32 30.82 5.81
C TYR A 78 31.45 29.79 4.67
N ILE A 79 30.54 29.81 3.69
CA ILE A 79 30.63 28.89 2.54
C ILE A 79 31.93 29.08 1.75
N MET A 80 32.40 30.31 1.60
CA MET A 80 33.68 30.61 0.95
C MET A 80 34.86 29.99 1.71
N ARG A 81 34.91 30.14 3.05
CA ARG A 81 35.96 29.55 3.90
C ARG A 81 35.97 28.03 3.83
N CYS A 82 34.80 27.39 3.82
CA CYS A 82 34.67 25.94 3.62
C CYS A 82 35.23 25.45 2.27
N ASN A 83 35.39 26.36 1.31
CA ASN A 83 35.91 26.11 -0.03
C ASN A 83 37.26 26.82 -0.27
N ASN A 84 38.03 27.10 0.79
CA ASN A 84 39.36 27.71 0.75
C ASN A 84 39.42 29.14 0.18
N ILE A 85 38.32 29.90 0.25
CA ILE A 85 38.24 31.30 -0.17
C ILE A 85 38.02 32.17 1.07
N ASN A 86 39.00 33.01 1.42
CA ASN A 86 38.99 33.77 2.68
C ASN A 86 38.54 35.23 2.55
N LYS A 87 38.43 35.76 1.33
CA LYS A 87 38.09 37.16 1.04
C LYS A 87 37.28 37.26 -0.25
N PHE A 88 36.49 38.33 -0.39
CA PHE A 88 35.87 38.67 -1.66
C PHE A 88 36.92 39.13 -2.68
N PRO A 89 36.63 39.04 -3.98
CA PRO A 89 37.44 39.68 -5.02
C PRO A 89 37.57 41.20 -4.74
N PRO A 90 38.76 41.79 -4.92
CA PRO A 90 38.92 43.26 -4.82
C PRO A 90 37.93 44.00 -5.72
N GLY A 91 37.34 45.08 -5.22
CA GLY A 91 36.33 45.86 -5.93
C GLY A 91 34.88 45.38 -5.74
N THR A 92 34.62 44.42 -4.85
CA THR A 92 33.27 43.88 -4.63
C THR A 92 32.38 44.86 -3.86
N HIS A 93 31.24 45.23 -4.45
CA HIS A 93 30.20 46.05 -3.86
C HIS A 93 28.90 45.22 -3.78
N ILE A 94 28.34 45.12 -2.58
CA ILE A 94 27.13 44.37 -2.28
C ILE A 94 26.05 45.36 -1.88
N HIS A 95 24.93 45.36 -2.58
CA HIS A 95 23.76 46.15 -2.23
C HIS A 95 22.61 45.22 -1.86
N VAL A 96 22.20 45.21 -0.59
CA VAL A 96 21.08 44.43 -0.09
C VAL A 96 19.85 45.34 0.04
N THR A 97 18.76 44.94 -0.60
CA THR A 97 17.44 45.56 -0.43
C THR A 97 16.52 44.55 0.24
N ASN A 98 16.12 44.81 1.48
CA ASN A 98 15.30 43.90 2.28
C ASN A 98 13.96 44.53 2.72
N PRO A 99 12.86 44.30 1.98
CA PRO A 99 11.53 44.73 2.37
C PRO A 99 10.85 43.80 3.38
N ILE A 100 11.52 42.72 3.81
CA ILE A 100 10.99 41.73 4.75
C ILE A 100 11.14 42.29 6.18
N PRO A 101 10.07 42.38 6.96
CA PRO A 101 10.14 42.94 8.31
C PRO A 101 11.07 42.15 9.25
N LEU A 102 12.10 42.82 9.76
CA LEU A 102 13.09 42.23 10.69
C LEU A 102 12.44 41.87 12.02
N GLY A 103 12.77 40.69 12.57
CA GLY A 103 12.32 40.26 13.91
C GLY A 103 10.80 40.04 14.08
N ARG A 104 10.01 40.13 13.00
CA ARG A 104 8.54 40.15 13.08
C ARG A 104 7.82 38.87 12.64
N GLY A 105 8.55 37.84 12.17
CA GLY A 105 7.98 36.51 11.87
C GLY A 105 7.80 36.16 10.39
N LEU A 106 8.29 36.97 9.46
CA LEU A 106 8.30 36.69 8.00
C LEU A 106 9.65 36.15 7.48
N GLY A 107 10.42 35.48 8.34
CA GLY A 107 11.60 34.72 7.90
C GLY A 107 12.78 35.55 7.39
N SER A 108 12.90 36.84 7.79
CA SER A 108 13.99 37.70 7.28
C SER A 108 15.41 37.18 7.58
N SER A 109 15.61 36.51 8.73
CA SER A 109 16.90 35.88 9.06
C SER A 109 17.20 34.71 8.12
N GLY A 110 16.21 33.84 7.89
CA GLY A 110 16.34 32.72 6.97
C GLY A 110 16.62 33.18 5.53
N ALA A 111 15.93 34.23 5.07
CA ALA A 111 16.20 34.84 3.76
C ALA A 111 17.63 35.42 3.65
N ALA A 112 18.15 36.03 4.72
CA ALA A 112 19.51 36.55 4.77
C ALA A 112 20.57 35.43 4.76
N ILE A 113 20.33 34.33 5.48
CA ILE A 113 21.21 33.14 5.48
C ILE A 113 21.25 32.51 4.09
N VAL A 114 20.08 32.22 3.51
CA VAL A 114 19.98 31.67 2.15
C VAL A 114 20.63 32.60 1.11
N GLY A 115 20.39 33.91 1.21
CA GLY A 115 21.00 34.91 0.34
C GLY A 115 22.52 34.98 0.49
N GLY A 116 23.05 34.87 1.70
CA GLY A 116 24.48 34.80 1.97
C GLY A 116 25.13 33.55 1.39
N ILE A 117 24.51 32.38 1.54
CA ILE A 117 25.03 31.14 0.95
C ILE A 117 25.05 31.24 -0.58
N MET A 118 23.98 31.73 -1.20
CA MET A 118 23.94 31.97 -2.64
C MET A 118 25.00 32.98 -3.09
N LEU A 119 25.20 34.06 -2.32
CA LEU A 119 26.22 35.05 -2.60
C LEU A 119 27.62 34.44 -2.61
N GLY A 120 27.96 33.65 -1.59
CA GLY A 120 29.26 32.97 -1.52
C GLY A 120 29.43 31.90 -2.61
N ASN A 121 28.35 31.20 -2.99
CA ASN A 121 28.35 30.25 -4.11
C ASN A 121 28.64 30.94 -5.46
N GLU A 122 28.01 32.08 -5.74
CA GLU A 122 28.22 32.85 -6.98
C GLU A 122 29.60 33.53 -7.01
N ILE A 123 30.00 34.20 -5.92
CA ILE A 123 31.33 34.83 -5.80
C ILE A 123 32.44 33.78 -5.93
N GLY A 124 32.29 32.64 -5.26
CA GLY A 124 33.26 31.55 -5.27
C GLY A 124 33.19 30.68 -6.53
N GLN A 125 32.21 30.91 -7.42
CA GLN A 125 31.93 30.07 -8.60
C GLN A 125 31.84 28.57 -8.26
N LEU A 126 31.28 28.24 -7.10
CA LEU A 126 31.29 26.89 -6.51
C LEU A 126 30.33 25.92 -7.23
N LYS A 127 29.32 26.45 -7.93
CA LYS A 127 28.31 25.69 -8.69
C LYS A 127 27.61 24.60 -7.85
N LEU A 128 27.34 24.89 -6.58
CA LEU A 128 26.62 23.98 -5.69
C LEU A 128 25.14 23.91 -6.08
N SER A 129 24.53 22.75 -5.90
CA SER A 129 23.09 22.57 -6.05
C SER A 129 22.34 23.25 -4.90
N LYS A 130 21.03 23.51 -5.07
CA LYS A 130 20.20 24.10 -4.00
C LYS A 130 20.15 23.24 -2.75
N GLU A 131 20.16 21.92 -2.93
CA GLU A 131 20.18 20.93 -1.86
C GLU A 131 21.48 21.03 -1.07
N ARG A 132 22.61 21.14 -1.78
CA ARG A 132 23.89 21.28 -1.11
C ARG A 132 23.99 22.62 -0.38
N MET A 133 23.49 23.70 -0.97
CA MET A 133 23.39 25.00 -0.30
C MET A 133 22.47 24.97 0.92
N LEU A 134 21.41 24.14 0.89
CA LEU A 134 20.52 23.94 2.03
C LEU A 134 21.24 23.33 3.23
N ASP A 135 22.15 22.37 3.02
CA ASP A 135 22.97 21.81 4.11
C ASP A 135 23.79 22.90 4.83
N TYR A 136 24.39 23.83 4.08
CA TYR A 136 25.10 24.96 4.68
C TYR A 136 24.18 25.86 5.49
N CYS A 137 22.95 26.08 5.02
CA CYS A 137 21.96 26.88 5.75
C CYS A 137 21.51 26.17 7.03
N LEU A 138 21.25 24.85 6.97
CA LEU A 138 20.77 24.05 8.11
C LEU A 138 21.80 23.88 9.23
N LEU A 139 23.10 24.02 8.91
CA LEU A 139 24.13 24.05 9.95
C LEU A 139 24.12 25.38 10.73
N ILE A 140 23.71 26.48 10.09
CA ILE A 140 23.56 27.81 10.72
C ILE A 140 22.24 27.88 11.51
N GLU A 141 21.12 27.60 10.85
CA GLU A 141 19.78 27.65 11.43
C GLU A 141 19.20 26.23 11.46
N ARG A 142 19.10 25.66 12.67
CA ARG A 142 18.66 24.28 12.88
C ARG A 142 17.14 24.08 12.75
N HIS A 143 16.43 25.06 12.20
CA HIS A 143 14.98 25.02 11.98
C HIS A 143 14.72 24.91 10.47
N PRO A 144 14.37 23.71 9.99
CA PRO A 144 14.39 23.45 8.55
C PRO A 144 13.22 24.10 7.81
N ASP A 145 12.09 24.34 8.48
CA ASP A 145 10.86 24.86 7.90
C ASP A 145 11.02 26.24 7.24
N ASN A 146 11.66 27.20 7.93
CA ASN A 146 11.93 28.54 7.39
C ASN A 146 12.92 28.51 6.23
N ILE A 147 14.03 27.80 6.42
CA ILE A 147 15.18 27.77 5.51
C ILE A 147 14.82 27.02 4.23
N ALA A 148 14.13 25.88 4.34
CA ALA A 148 13.67 25.11 3.19
C ALA A 148 12.63 25.91 2.38
N ALA A 149 11.69 26.59 3.04
CA ALA A 149 10.72 27.45 2.37
C ALA A 149 11.38 28.62 1.62
N ALA A 150 12.40 29.26 2.20
CA ALA A 150 13.14 30.34 1.55
C ALA A 150 14.00 29.85 0.36
N MET A 151 14.69 28.70 0.51
CA MET A 151 15.58 28.14 -0.52
C MET A 151 14.81 27.53 -1.70
N LEU A 152 13.80 26.70 -1.40
CA LEU A 152 13.09 25.88 -2.39
C LEU A 152 11.81 26.56 -2.91
N GLY A 153 11.16 27.38 -2.08
CA GLY A 153 9.92 28.06 -2.44
C GLY A 153 8.67 27.18 -2.34
N GLY A 154 7.51 27.79 -2.53
CA GLY A 154 6.21 27.12 -2.45
C GLY A 154 5.82 26.71 -1.03
N PHE A 155 5.00 25.67 -0.91
CA PHE A 155 4.62 25.06 0.37
C PHE A 155 5.49 23.82 0.61
N VAL A 156 6.25 23.80 1.70
CA VAL A 156 7.30 22.81 1.94
C VAL A 156 7.12 22.17 3.31
N GLY A 157 7.26 20.85 3.37
CA GLY A 157 7.47 20.08 4.59
C GLY A 157 8.93 19.69 4.70
N SER A 158 9.50 19.74 5.90
CA SER A 158 10.91 19.43 6.12
C SER A 158 11.17 18.78 7.49
N TYR A 159 12.22 17.98 7.58
CA TYR A 159 12.69 17.41 8.85
C TYR A 159 14.22 17.21 8.81
N LEU A 160 14.85 17.12 9.97
CA LEU A 160 16.29 16.86 10.09
C LEU A 160 16.56 15.35 10.14
N ASN A 161 17.57 14.88 9.40
CA ASN A 161 17.97 13.48 9.44
C ASN A 161 18.75 13.15 10.73
N GLU A 162 18.65 11.88 11.14
CA GLU A 162 19.63 11.27 12.03
C GLU A 162 20.93 11.07 11.24
N LEU A 163 22.02 11.68 11.73
CA LEU A 163 23.33 11.58 11.10
C LEU A 163 24.19 10.56 11.87
N SER A 164 25.22 9.99 11.23
CA SER A 164 26.15 9.10 11.92
C SER A 164 26.81 9.80 13.12
N PRO A 165 27.40 9.08 14.10
CA PRO A 165 28.04 9.72 15.26
C PRO A 165 29.12 10.74 14.89
N GLN A 166 29.86 10.50 13.81
CA GLN A 166 30.89 11.40 13.30
C GLN A 166 30.28 12.66 12.66
N GLU A 167 29.28 12.49 11.80
CA GLU A 167 28.53 13.61 11.20
C GLU A 167 27.71 14.38 12.25
N THR A 168 27.31 13.73 13.35
CA THR A 168 26.62 14.36 14.48
C THR A 168 27.56 15.27 15.26
N GLN A 169 28.85 14.92 15.38
CA GLN A 169 29.87 15.83 15.92
C GLN A 169 30.08 17.03 15.00
N ASP A 170 30.15 16.79 13.69
CA ASP A 170 30.28 17.85 12.67
C ASP A 170 29.02 18.73 12.54
N LYS A 171 27.84 18.18 12.87
CA LYS A 171 26.57 18.92 13.00
C LYS A 171 26.50 19.75 14.28
N ASN A 172 27.16 19.33 15.35
CA ASN A 172 27.11 19.97 16.67
C ASN A 172 28.14 21.07 16.88
N VAL A 173 28.71 21.59 15.79
CA VAL A 173 29.64 22.71 15.79
C VAL A 173 28.95 23.98 16.35
N PRO A 174 29.56 24.70 17.31
CA PRO A 174 28.97 25.90 17.89
C PRO A 174 28.76 27.01 16.85
N LEU A 175 27.62 27.72 16.91
CA LEU A 175 27.30 28.80 15.96
C LEU A 175 28.38 29.88 15.90
N GLU A 176 29.05 30.18 17.02
CA GLU A 176 30.16 31.15 17.08
C GLU A 176 31.39 30.72 16.25
N THR A 177 31.57 29.43 15.96
CA THR A 177 32.65 28.97 15.08
C THR A 177 32.28 29.04 13.59
N ILE A 178 30.98 28.93 13.28
CA ILE A 178 30.41 29.05 11.92
C ILE A 178 30.29 30.52 11.51
N LEU A 179 29.71 31.34 12.39
CA LEU A 179 29.55 32.79 12.26
C LEU A 179 30.36 33.50 13.37
N PRO A 180 31.68 33.68 13.18
CA PRO A 180 32.58 34.21 14.20
C PRO A 180 32.27 35.65 14.60
N LYS A 181 32.39 35.92 15.89
CA LYS A 181 32.34 37.28 16.47
C LYS A 181 33.74 37.89 16.44
N SER A 182 33.85 39.20 16.69
CA SER A 182 35.13 39.91 16.77
C SER A 182 36.09 39.35 17.84
N THR A 183 35.56 38.61 18.82
CA THR A 183 36.31 37.96 19.91
C THR A 183 36.73 36.52 19.60
N THR A 184 36.25 35.92 18.51
CA THR A 184 36.51 34.51 18.19
C THR A 184 37.91 34.37 17.55
N PRO A 185 38.82 33.54 18.11
CA PRO A 185 40.15 33.30 17.52
C PRO A 185 40.06 32.70 16.11
N LYS A 186 40.91 33.15 15.19
CA LYS A 186 40.89 32.69 13.78
C LYS A 186 41.14 31.19 13.63
N GLU A 187 41.88 30.57 14.55
CA GLU A 187 42.13 29.11 14.51
C GLU A 187 40.87 28.29 14.81
N LYS A 188 39.82 28.90 15.40
CA LYS A 188 38.55 28.24 15.74
C LYS A 188 37.47 28.41 14.66
N TYR A 189 37.77 29.04 13.54
CA TYR A 189 36.79 29.22 12.47
C TYR A 189 36.50 27.87 11.83
N GLU A 190 35.22 27.53 11.64
CA GLU A 190 34.86 26.32 10.92
C GLU A 190 35.22 26.50 9.45
N THR A 191 36.03 25.56 8.95
CA THR A 191 36.56 25.51 7.58
C THR A 191 36.19 24.22 6.88
N ARG A 192 35.55 23.28 7.57
CA ARG A 192 35.06 22.05 6.95
C ARG A 192 33.67 22.29 6.37
N PRO A 193 33.36 21.71 5.20
CA PRO A 193 32.01 21.75 4.68
C PRO A 193 31.06 20.98 5.60
N PRO A 194 29.76 21.36 5.67
CA PRO A 194 28.76 20.65 6.45
C PRO A 194 28.61 19.20 5.97
N PRO A 195 28.16 18.26 6.82
CA PRO A 195 27.67 16.96 6.37
C PRO A 195 26.67 17.10 5.22
N GLU A 196 26.58 16.09 4.36
CA GLU A 196 25.57 16.06 3.31
C GLU A 196 24.24 15.54 3.85
N LYS A 197 23.12 16.02 3.31
CA LYS A 197 21.76 15.57 3.67
C LYS A 197 21.44 15.79 5.16
N ILE A 198 21.71 16.99 5.68
CA ILE A 198 21.39 17.36 7.07
C ILE A 198 19.87 17.30 7.33
N GLY A 199 19.06 17.59 6.32
CA GLY A 199 17.61 17.46 6.36
C GLY A 199 17.03 16.90 5.06
N GLN A 200 15.79 16.44 5.15
CA GLN A 200 14.95 16.05 4.03
C GLN A 200 13.80 17.04 3.91
N TYR A 201 13.27 17.17 2.70
CA TYR A 201 12.20 18.10 2.39
C TYR A 201 11.28 17.54 1.31
N LEU A 202 10.07 18.07 1.26
CA LEU A 202 9.06 17.75 0.27
C LEU A 202 8.31 19.03 -0.08
N GLN A 203 8.26 19.38 -1.37
CA GLN A 203 7.41 20.46 -1.85
C GLN A 203 6.01 19.92 -2.14
N TYR A 204 5.01 20.48 -1.47
CA TYR A 204 3.60 20.14 -1.66
C TYR A 204 2.98 20.98 -2.78
N ASN A 205 1.89 20.46 -3.36
CA ASN A 205 1.01 21.27 -4.17
C ASN A 205 0.30 22.33 -3.31
N TRP A 206 -0.06 23.45 -3.92
CA TRP A 206 -0.80 24.52 -3.26
C TRP A 206 -1.97 24.98 -4.10
N ASN A 207 -3.16 25.08 -3.49
CA ASN A 207 -4.29 25.67 -4.18
C ASN A 207 -4.08 27.17 -4.42
N LYS A 208 -3.96 27.55 -5.70
CA LYS A 208 -3.71 28.93 -6.15
C LYS A 208 -4.81 29.94 -5.78
N GLN A 209 -6.00 29.49 -5.41
CA GLN A 209 -7.08 30.33 -4.89
C GLN A 209 -6.79 30.80 -3.46
N ILE A 210 -5.99 30.05 -2.69
CA ILE A 210 -5.63 30.42 -1.33
C ILE A 210 -4.46 31.40 -1.37
N LYS A 211 -4.66 32.59 -0.80
CA LYS A 211 -3.67 33.65 -0.62
C LYS A 211 -3.36 33.86 0.86
N CYS A 212 -2.22 34.49 1.13
CA CYS A 212 -1.71 34.73 2.46
C CYS A 212 -1.90 36.20 2.84
N VAL A 213 -2.78 36.47 3.80
CA VAL A 213 -2.93 37.79 4.43
C VAL A 213 -2.03 37.82 5.65
N ALA A 214 -0.91 38.52 5.57
CA ALA A 214 0.05 38.66 6.67
C ALA A 214 -0.22 39.95 7.44
N ILE A 215 -0.66 39.85 8.70
CA ILE A 215 -0.84 40.98 9.61
C ILE A 215 0.42 41.09 10.48
N ILE A 216 1.08 42.24 10.41
CA ILE A 216 2.42 42.49 10.94
C ILE A 216 2.32 43.55 12.05
N PRO A 217 2.35 43.13 13.34
CA PRO A 217 2.47 44.06 14.47
C PRO A 217 3.81 44.80 14.47
N LYS A 218 3.80 46.07 14.89
CA LYS A 218 5.00 46.93 14.96
C LYS A 218 5.81 46.74 16.25
N PHE A 219 6.05 45.50 16.65
CA PHE A 219 6.98 45.15 17.72
C PHE A 219 7.70 43.84 17.37
N GLU A 220 8.81 43.55 18.05
CA GLU A 220 9.61 42.36 17.80
C GLU A 220 9.51 41.37 18.96
N VAL A 221 9.55 40.08 18.61
CA VAL A 221 9.68 38.99 19.59
C VAL A 221 10.93 38.21 19.22
N LYS A 222 11.86 38.07 20.15
CA LYS A 222 13.09 37.30 19.91
C LYS A 222 12.76 35.83 19.78
N THR A 223 13.40 35.14 18.83
CA THR A 223 13.22 33.69 18.61
C THR A 223 13.52 32.88 19.88
N ASP A 224 14.54 33.29 20.64
CA ASP A 224 14.92 32.62 21.89
C ASP A 224 13.80 32.73 22.94
N ASP A 225 13.22 33.93 23.13
CA ASP A 225 12.10 34.15 24.05
C ASP A 225 10.87 33.35 23.61
N SER A 226 10.59 33.33 22.31
CA SER A 226 9.50 32.56 21.69
C SER A 226 9.65 31.04 21.84
N ARG A 227 10.88 30.52 21.98
CA ARG A 227 11.15 29.11 22.28
C ARG A 227 11.15 28.84 23.78
N ALA A 228 11.59 29.78 24.61
CA ALA A 228 11.67 29.62 26.06
C ALA A 228 10.29 29.45 26.73
N VAL A 229 9.22 29.92 26.10
CA VAL A 229 7.84 29.73 26.60
C VAL A 229 7.24 28.36 26.29
N LEU A 230 7.90 27.55 25.44
CA LEU A 230 7.42 26.21 25.10
C LEU A 230 7.71 25.24 26.25
N PRO A 231 6.79 24.31 26.58
CA PRO A 231 7.02 23.35 27.64
C PRO A 231 8.07 22.31 27.23
N GLU A 232 8.76 21.74 28.22
CA GLU A 232 9.72 20.64 28.00
C GLU A 232 9.03 19.34 27.56
N SER A 233 7.74 19.18 27.86
CA SER A 233 6.95 17.99 27.49
C SER A 233 5.49 18.34 27.20
N TYR A 234 4.86 17.53 26.35
CA TYR A 234 3.46 17.67 25.97
C TYR A 234 2.66 16.45 26.41
N THR A 235 1.36 16.63 26.62
CA THR A 235 0.48 15.50 26.94
C THR A 235 0.23 14.65 25.69
N ARG A 236 0.06 13.33 25.87
CA ARG A 236 -0.29 12.42 24.76
C ARG A 236 -1.53 12.89 23.97
N PRO A 237 -2.64 13.34 24.60
CA PRO A 237 -3.79 13.88 23.88
C PRO A 237 -3.46 15.09 22.99
N ASP A 238 -2.57 15.98 23.43
CA ASP A 238 -2.22 17.18 22.66
C ASP A 238 -1.34 16.83 21.45
N ILE A 239 -0.41 15.88 21.61
CA ILE A 239 0.38 15.34 20.49
C ILE A 239 -0.52 14.65 19.47
N ILE A 240 -1.45 13.78 19.91
CA ILE A 240 -2.40 13.12 19.01
C ILE A 240 -3.27 14.15 18.28
N PHE A 241 -3.76 15.18 18.99
CA PHE A 241 -4.56 16.26 18.42
C PHE A 241 -3.84 16.99 17.29
N ASN A 242 -2.55 17.26 17.46
CA ASN A 242 -1.71 17.91 16.46
C ASN A 242 -1.39 16.99 15.27
N LEU A 243 -1.01 15.73 15.52
CA LEU A 243 -0.67 14.79 14.44
C LEU A 243 -1.85 14.51 13.50
N GLN A 244 -3.06 14.37 14.06
CA GLN A 244 -4.29 14.21 13.28
C GLN A 244 -4.51 15.41 12.34
N ARG A 245 -4.30 16.62 12.84
CA ARG A 245 -4.50 17.85 12.07
C ARG A 245 -3.43 18.08 11.03
N LEU A 246 -2.17 17.79 11.37
CA LEU A 246 -1.05 17.87 10.44
C LEU A 246 -1.25 16.95 9.23
N ALA A 247 -1.69 15.70 9.47
CA ALA A 247 -1.96 14.73 8.40
C ALA A 247 -3.06 15.22 7.43
N ILE A 248 -4.10 15.88 7.94
CA ILE A 248 -5.19 16.43 7.13
C ILE A 248 -4.78 17.73 6.44
N LEU A 249 -4.08 18.63 7.14
CA LEU A 249 -3.74 19.97 6.64
C LEU A 249 -2.89 19.93 5.37
N THR A 250 -1.86 19.06 5.33
CA THR A 250 -0.97 18.91 4.17
C THR A 250 -1.70 18.50 2.90
N THR A 251 -2.80 17.75 3.05
CA THR A 251 -3.65 17.33 1.92
C THR A 251 -4.73 18.38 1.62
N ALA A 252 -5.39 18.92 2.64
CA ALA A 252 -6.51 19.86 2.48
C ALA A 252 -6.12 21.15 1.74
N LEU A 253 -4.90 21.65 1.94
CA LEU A 253 -4.35 22.83 1.25
C LEU A 253 -4.05 22.58 -0.25
N THR A 254 -4.06 21.32 -0.69
CA THR A 254 -3.73 20.91 -2.06
C THR A 254 -4.98 20.70 -2.94
N HIS A 255 -6.16 20.54 -2.35
CA HIS A 255 -7.41 20.28 -3.08
C HIS A 255 -7.76 21.43 -4.02
N GLU A 256 -8.25 21.16 -5.24
CA GLU A 256 -8.62 22.19 -6.23
C GLU A 256 -9.75 23.12 -5.76
N THR A 257 -10.67 22.62 -4.93
CA THR A 257 -11.72 23.41 -4.27
C THR A 257 -11.44 23.48 -2.77
N PRO A 258 -11.03 24.64 -2.22
CA PRO A 258 -10.73 24.79 -0.80
C PRO A 258 -11.97 24.54 0.05
N ASN A 259 -11.85 23.67 1.06
CA ASN A 259 -12.86 23.55 2.11
C ASN A 259 -12.41 24.38 3.31
N ASN A 260 -12.88 25.62 3.38
CA ASN A 260 -12.48 26.60 4.39
C ASN A 260 -12.67 26.09 5.83
N LYS A 261 -13.77 25.37 6.11
CA LYS A 261 -14.03 24.81 7.45
C LYS A 261 -13.06 23.69 7.80
N LEU A 262 -12.77 22.81 6.84
CA LEU A 262 -11.81 21.73 7.05
C LEU A 262 -10.39 22.25 7.29
N ILE A 263 -9.95 23.22 6.47
CA ILE A 263 -8.62 23.84 6.60
C ILE A 263 -8.52 24.56 7.95
N TYR A 264 -9.55 25.29 8.36
CA TYR A 264 -9.56 26.02 9.63
C TYR A 264 -9.44 25.08 10.83
N GLU A 265 -10.21 23.98 10.85
CA GLU A 265 -10.11 22.98 11.92
C GLU A 265 -8.76 22.24 11.92
N ALA A 266 -8.19 22.00 10.74
CA ALA A 266 -6.88 21.39 10.56
C ALA A 266 -5.71 22.33 10.89
N MET A 267 -5.92 23.65 10.96
CA MET A 267 -4.90 24.61 11.39
C MET A 267 -4.83 24.83 12.90
N LYS A 268 -5.75 24.25 13.67
CA LYS A 268 -5.70 24.32 15.14
C LYS A 268 -4.46 23.61 15.68
N ASP A 269 -3.86 24.21 16.69
CA ASP A 269 -2.58 23.78 17.27
C ASP A 269 -2.66 23.76 18.80
N LYS A 270 -1.96 22.78 19.38
CA LYS A 270 -1.75 22.64 20.82
C LYS A 270 -0.27 22.54 21.20
N ILE A 271 0.65 22.62 20.26
CA ILE A 271 2.09 22.45 20.52
C ILE A 271 2.77 23.79 20.74
N HIS A 272 2.52 24.82 19.95
CA HIS A 272 3.32 26.07 20.02
C HIS A 272 2.49 27.34 20.18
N GLN A 273 1.34 27.43 19.52
CA GLN A 273 0.53 28.65 19.52
C GLN A 273 -0.03 29.01 20.91
N PRO A 274 -0.58 28.07 21.71
CA PRO A 274 -1.15 28.42 23.01
C PRO A 274 -0.11 29.01 23.97
N TYR A 275 1.11 28.48 23.93
CA TYR A 275 2.21 28.93 24.78
C TYR A 275 2.79 30.26 24.31
N ARG A 276 2.97 30.43 23.00
CA ARG A 276 3.46 31.68 22.39
C ARG A 276 2.45 32.82 22.44
N ALA A 277 1.16 32.53 22.56
CA ALA A 277 0.13 33.57 22.68
C ALA A 277 0.31 34.47 23.91
N THR A 278 1.05 34.02 24.93
CA THR A 278 1.41 34.86 26.10
C THR A 278 2.33 36.03 25.75
N LEU A 279 3.06 35.96 24.63
CA LEU A 279 4.01 36.98 24.19
C LEU A 279 3.37 38.05 23.28
N ILE A 280 2.14 37.82 22.82
CA ILE A 280 1.48 38.63 21.79
C ILE A 280 0.11 39.06 22.31
N PRO A 281 -0.02 40.30 22.80
CA PRO A 281 -1.30 40.84 23.28
C PRO A 281 -2.39 40.72 22.21
N GLY A 282 -3.55 40.19 22.58
CA GLY A 282 -4.70 40.02 21.67
C GLY A 282 -4.68 38.77 20.80
N LEU A 283 -3.59 37.97 20.78
CA LEU A 283 -3.53 36.77 19.92
C LEU A 283 -4.63 35.74 20.23
N VAL A 284 -4.91 35.52 21.51
CA VAL A 284 -5.96 34.58 21.93
C VAL A 284 -7.34 35.00 21.42
N GLU A 285 -7.66 36.30 21.45
CA GLU A 285 -8.90 36.84 20.89
C GLU A 285 -8.92 36.67 19.37
N VAL A 286 -7.82 36.96 18.68
CA VAL A 286 -7.69 36.78 17.22
C VAL A 286 -7.96 35.32 16.82
N LEU A 287 -7.30 34.35 17.46
CA LEU A 287 -7.43 32.92 17.11
C LEU A 287 -8.84 32.37 17.40
N ASN A 288 -9.55 32.91 18.39
CA ASN A 288 -10.88 32.44 18.78
C ASN A 288 -12.03 33.16 18.06
N CYS A 289 -11.90 34.45 17.77
CA CYS A 289 -12.97 35.27 17.20
C CYS A 289 -12.95 35.33 15.67
N VAL A 290 -11.79 35.12 15.04
CA VAL A 290 -11.65 35.17 13.58
C VAL A 290 -11.81 33.75 13.03
N THR A 291 -13.02 33.45 12.55
CA THR A 291 -13.46 32.13 12.08
C THR A 291 -14.02 32.20 10.65
N PRO A 292 -14.15 31.07 9.93
CA PRO A 292 -14.79 31.06 8.62
C PRO A 292 -16.26 31.50 8.66
N ASP A 293 -16.94 31.37 9.81
CA ASP A 293 -18.33 31.79 9.99
C ASP A 293 -18.44 33.31 10.24
N SER A 294 -17.48 33.93 10.94
CA SER A 294 -17.42 35.38 11.16
C SER A 294 -16.84 36.16 9.97
N ASN A 295 -15.93 35.53 9.24
CA ASN A 295 -15.18 36.13 8.13
C ASN A 295 -15.24 35.21 6.91
N PRO A 296 -16.26 35.37 6.03
CA PRO A 296 -16.36 34.62 4.79
C PRO A 296 -15.08 34.74 3.96
N GLY A 297 -14.65 33.63 3.36
CA GLY A 297 -13.40 33.55 2.61
C GLY A 297 -12.17 33.14 3.43
N LEU A 298 -12.21 33.22 4.77
CA LEU A 298 -11.12 32.73 5.63
C LEU A 298 -11.04 31.20 5.60
N CYS A 299 -9.88 30.68 5.22
CA CYS A 299 -9.56 29.25 5.25
C CYS A 299 -8.87 28.83 6.54
N GLY A 300 -8.07 29.70 7.15
CA GLY A 300 -7.31 29.36 8.35
C GLY A 300 -6.47 30.51 8.86
N ILE A 301 -6.01 30.39 10.11
CA ILE A 301 -5.26 31.43 10.81
C ILE A 301 -4.22 30.81 11.72
N CYS A 302 -2.98 31.30 11.68
CA CYS A 302 -1.91 30.83 12.54
C CYS A 302 -0.88 31.92 12.84
N LEU A 303 -0.02 31.66 13.82
CA LEU A 303 1.18 32.44 14.08
C LEU A 303 2.25 32.14 13.01
N SER A 304 2.89 33.16 12.46
CA SER A 304 3.95 33.03 11.46
C SER A 304 5.31 32.89 12.13
N GLY A 305 5.85 31.67 12.16
CA GLY A 305 7.17 31.40 12.73
C GLY A 305 7.25 31.68 14.24
N ALA A 306 8.30 32.38 14.67
CA ALA A 306 8.54 32.73 16.08
C ALA A 306 8.16 34.18 16.43
N GLY A 307 7.84 35.01 15.42
CA GLY A 307 7.53 36.42 15.58
C GLY A 307 6.02 36.70 15.71
N PRO A 308 5.63 37.96 15.95
CA PRO A 308 4.24 38.35 16.21
C PRO A 308 3.33 38.41 14.97
N THR A 309 3.85 38.18 13.76
CA THR A 309 3.03 38.21 12.54
C THR A 309 1.97 37.11 12.55
N ILE A 310 0.73 37.48 12.20
CA ILE A 310 -0.39 36.55 12.05
C ILE A 310 -0.60 36.27 10.57
N LEU A 311 -0.57 34.99 10.20
CA LEU A 311 -0.83 34.55 8.83
C LEU A 311 -2.27 34.05 8.73
N CYS A 312 -3.09 34.74 7.95
CA CYS A 312 -4.42 34.26 7.57
C CYS A 312 -4.37 33.69 6.15
N LEU A 313 -4.82 32.46 5.98
CA LEU A 313 -5.07 31.86 4.67
C LEU A 313 -6.50 32.17 4.26
N ALA A 314 -6.70 32.75 3.09
CA ALA A 314 -8.03 33.14 2.62
C ALA A 314 -8.16 32.99 1.10
N THR A 315 -9.40 32.86 0.63
CA THR A 315 -9.77 32.79 -0.79
C THR A 315 -10.34 34.11 -1.31
N GLU A 316 -10.98 34.87 -0.44
CA GLU A 316 -11.58 36.18 -0.72
C GLU A 316 -11.69 36.99 0.59
N GLY A 317 -12.22 38.22 0.52
CA GLY A 317 -12.46 39.04 1.72
C GLY A 317 -11.19 39.54 2.43
N PHE A 318 -10.06 39.62 1.74
CA PHE A 318 -8.73 39.88 2.31
C PHE A 318 -8.66 41.15 3.17
N ASP A 319 -9.17 42.28 2.67
CA ASP A 319 -9.19 43.55 3.40
C ASP A 319 -10.03 43.50 4.67
N ASP A 320 -11.17 42.81 4.63
CA ASP A 320 -12.09 42.74 5.76
C ASP A 320 -11.56 41.80 6.85
N ILE A 321 -10.92 40.70 6.46
CA ILE A 321 -10.16 39.83 7.37
C ILE A 321 -9.05 40.65 8.05
N ALA A 322 -8.24 41.38 7.27
CA ALA A 322 -7.16 42.20 7.81
C ALA A 322 -7.67 43.27 8.79
N LYS A 323 -8.72 44.02 8.41
CA LYS A 323 -9.34 45.04 9.28
C LYS A 323 -9.89 44.43 10.57
N THR A 324 -10.51 43.25 10.50
CA THR A 324 -11.04 42.55 11.68
C THR A 324 -9.91 42.22 12.66
N VAL A 325 -8.84 41.57 12.18
CA VAL A 325 -7.67 41.22 13.01
C VAL A 325 -7.00 42.48 13.58
N ILE A 326 -6.80 43.52 12.77
CA ILE A 326 -6.22 44.80 13.21
C ILE A 326 -7.09 45.48 14.27
N SER A 327 -8.42 45.40 14.16
CA SER A 327 -9.32 45.99 15.16
C SER A 327 -9.17 45.34 16.53
N ILE A 328 -8.88 44.03 16.60
CA ILE A 328 -8.63 43.31 17.84
C ILE A 328 -7.30 43.78 18.45
N PHE A 329 -6.23 43.84 17.65
CA PHE A 329 -4.92 44.34 18.11
C PHE A 329 -4.97 45.80 18.58
N ASN A 330 -5.76 46.65 17.93
CA ASN A 330 -5.93 48.05 18.34
C ASN A 330 -6.57 48.18 19.72
N LYS A 331 -7.45 47.25 20.15
CA LYS A 331 -8.00 47.25 21.53
C LYS A 331 -6.92 47.04 22.57
N GLU A 332 -5.87 46.30 22.23
CA GLU A 332 -4.70 46.02 23.06
C GLU A 332 -3.56 47.04 22.84
N ASN A 333 -3.83 48.17 22.16
CA ASN A 333 -2.87 49.22 21.82
C ASN A 333 -1.68 48.73 20.96
N VAL A 334 -1.89 47.71 20.12
CA VAL A 334 -0.87 47.19 19.20
C VAL A 334 -1.11 47.74 17.79
N GLU A 335 -0.19 48.55 17.29
CA GLU A 335 -0.25 49.05 15.92
C GLU A 335 0.19 47.96 14.92
N CYS A 336 -0.64 47.72 13.90
CA CYS A 336 -0.42 46.68 12.89
C CYS A 336 -0.46 47.25 11.47
N SER A 337 0.35 46.66 10.59
CA SER A 337 0.24 46.79 9.13
C SER A 337 -0.15 45.44 8.53
N TRP A 338 -0.56 45.37 7.27
CA TRP A 338 -0.81 44.08 6.62
C TRP A 338 -0.37 44.06 5.16
N LYS A 339 -0.12 42.86 4.65
CA LYS A 339 0.24 42.61 3.24
C LYS A 339 -0.54 41.40 2.71
N LEU A 340 -0.98 41.49 1.46
CA LEU A 340 -1.46 40.34 0.70
C LEU A 340 -0.29 39.72 -0.06
N LEU A 341 0.00 38.45 0.21
CA LEU A 341 1.12 37.72 -0.33
C LEU A 341 0.65 36.45 -1.03
N ASP A 342 1.42 36.03 -2.01
CA ASP A 342 1.25 34.77 -2.76
C ASP A 342 2.49 33.89 -2.56
N LEU A 343 2.40 32.63 -2.98
CA LEU A 343 3.53 31.72 -2.88
C LEU A 343 4.64 32.06 -3.89
N ALA A 344 5.88 32.04 -3.42
CA ALA A 344 7.06 32.14 -4.26
C ALA A 344 7.55 30.73 -4.65
N TYR A 345 7.08 30.20 -5.78
CA TYR A 345 7.37 28.81 -6.19
C TYR A 345 8.82 28.54 -6.58
N ASP A 346 9.53 29.54 -7.12
CA ASP A 346 10.91 29.37 -7.61
C ASP A 346 11.96 29.33 -6.47
N GLY A 347 11.55 29.65 -5.24
CA GLY A 347 12.44 29.78 -4.09
C GLY A 347 13.50 30.85 -4.32
N ALA A 348 14.70 30.60 -3.80
CA ALA A 348 15.84 31.47 -3.99
C ALA A 348 16.41 31.32 -5.42
N THR A 349 16.68 32.44 -6.10
CA THR A 349 17.13 32.46 -7.51
C THR A 349 18.28 33.43 -7.72
N GLY A 350 19.19 33.11 -8.64
CA GLY A 350 20.26 33.99 -9.11
C GLY A 350 20.02 34.37 -10.58
N GLN A 351 20.06 35.67 -10.90
CA GLN A 351 19.99 36.16 -12.28
C GLN A 351 21.38 36.60 -12.75
N GLY A 352 22.02 35.75 -13.55
CA GLY A 352 22.99 36.15 -14.58
C GLY A 352 22.31 36.10 -15.95
N LYS A 353 22.69 36.95 -16.91
CA LYS A 353 22.18 36.88 -18.29
C LYS A 353 22.46 35.49 -18.89
N MET A 354 21.51 34.57 -18.77
CA MET A 354 21.44 33.35 -19.58
C MET A 354 20.37 33.55 -20.65
N THR A 355 20.82 33.57 -21.91
CA THR A 355 20.01 33.47 -23.12
C THR A 355 19.09 32.25 -23.04
N LYS A 356 17.78 32.49 -23.13
CA LYS A 356 16.78 31.45 -23.42
C LYS A 356 17.10 30.84 -24.79
N LEU A 357 17.28 29.52 -24.85
CA LEU A 357 17.16 28.75 -26.08
C LEU A 357 15.94 27.85 -25.96
N SER A 358 15.02 28.11 -26.88
CA SER A 358 13.80 27.36 -27.16
C SER A 358 14.10 25.97 -27.71
N ASP A 359 13.29 25.01 -27.31
CA ASP A 359 12.83 23.83 -28.04
C ASP A 359 13.72 23.35 -29.20
N THR A 360 14.59 22.37 -28.92
CA THR A 360 15.00 21.34 -29.88
C THR A 360 15.67 20.19 -29.12
N PHE A 361 15.18 18.96 -29.34
CA PHE A 361 15.74 17.72 -28.78
C PHE A 361 17.26 17.66 -29.01
N SER A 362 18.03 17.44 -27.95
CA SER A 362 19.50 17.55 -27.91
C SER A 362 20.18 16.22 -27.63
N VAL A 363 21.30 15.97 -28.32
CA VAL A 363 22.24 14.84 -28.18
C VAL A 363 22.73 14.63 -26.73
N SER A 364 22.55 15.62 -25.84
CA SER A 364 22.81 15.50 -24.41
C SER A 364 22.00 14.38 -23.75
N ASP A 365 20.78 14.09 -24.18
CA ASP A 365 19.95 13.04 -23.55
C ASP A 365 20.51 11.63 -23.79
N LEU A 366 21.23 11.43 -24.90
CA LEU A 366 21.94 10.17 -25.18
C LEU A 366 23.21 10.06 -24.36
N GLN A 367 23.98 11.14 -24.21
CA GLN A 367 25.15 11.15 -23.32
C GLN A 367 24.76 11.03 -21.85
N THR A 368 23.68 11.68 -21.42
CA THR A 368 23.13 11.54 -20.07
C THR A 368 22.61 10.13 -19.85
N LYS A 369 21.93 9.50 -20.83
CA LYS A 369 21.55 8.09 -20.73
C LYS A 369 22.75 7.15 -20.66
N ILE A 370 23.75 7.32 -21.51
CA ILE A 370 24.97 6.48 -21.51
C ILE A 370 25.77 6.69 -20.22
N VAL A 371 25.89 7.92 -19.72
CA VAL A 371 26.56 8.21 -18.43
C VAL A 371 25.73 7.72 -17.26
N THR A 372 24.40 7.79 -17.32
CA THR A 372 23.53 7.22 -16.28
C THR A 372 23.61 5.69 -16.30
N GLU A 373 23.66 5.07 -17.48
CA GLU A 373 23.87 3.63 -17.65
C GLU A 373 25.27 3.21 -17.17
N ASP A 374 26.34 3.93 -17.52
CA ASP A 374 27.71 3.67 -17.04
C ASP A 374 27.84 3.92 -15.52
N ILE A 375 27.16 4.93 -14.96
CA ILE A 375 27.11 5.16 -13.50
C ILE A 375 26.28 4.06 -12.80
N LEU A 376 25.18 3.59 -13.39
CA LEU A 376 24.40 2.47 -12.86
C LEU A 376 25.17 1.15 -12.96
N GLU A 377 25.91 0.91 -14.05
CA GLU A 377 26.81 -0.25 -14.22
C GLU A 377 28.00 -0.20 -13.25
N ARG A 378 28.63 0.96 -13.05
CA ARG A 378 29.67 1.14 -12.03
C ARG A 378 29.13 1.05 -10.61
N SER A 379 27.95 1.58 -10.34
CA SER A 379 27.32 1.49 -9.02
C SER A 379 26.91 0.06 -8.70
N SER A 380 26.41 -0.69 -9.69
CA SER A 380 26.03 -2.10 -9.51
C SER A 380 27.23 -3.01 -9.32
N SER A 381 28.39 -2.70 -9.91
CA SER A 381 29.65 -3.45 -9.73
C SER A 381 30.44 -3.07 -8.48
N ARG A 382 29.91 -2.18 -7.64
CA ARG A 382 30.56 -1.78 -6.37
C ARG A 382 30.61 -2.96 -5.39
N PRO A 383 31.77 -3.29 -4.81
CA PRO A 383 31.88 -4.39 -3.86
C PRO A 383 31.20 -4.04 -2.52
N ILE A 384 30.39 -4.97 -2.03
CA ILE A 384 29.60 -4.89 -0.81
C ILE A 384 29.87 -6.14 0.04
N TYR A 385 30.17 -5.92 1.31
CA TYR A 385 30.25 -7.00 2.29
C TYR A 385 28.95 -7.01 3.10
N LEU A 386 28.14 -8.06 2.99
CA LEU A 386 26.94 -8.23 3.77
C LEU A 386 27.30 -8.67 5.19
N SER A 387 27.18 -7.76 6.17
CA SER A 387 27.55 -8.01 7.56
C SER A 387 26.47 -8.77 8.33
N SER A 388 25.20 -8.43 8.09
CA SER A 388 24.07 -9.03 8.78
C SER A 388 22.77 -8.89 7.99
N VAL A 389 21.87 -9.84 8.22
CA VAL A 389 20.49 -9.81 7.73
C VAL A 389 19.58 -9.88 8.95
N GLU A 390 18.74 -8.86 9.12
CA GLU A 390 17.79 -8.79 10.23
C GLU A 390 16.36 -8.86 9.73
N VAL A 391 15.50 -9.48 10.54
CA VAL A 391 14.07 -9.56 10.29
C VAL A 391 13.36 -8.99 11.51
N VAL A 392 12.57 -7.94 11.31
CA VAL A 392 11.81 -7.25 12.35
C VAL A 392 10.33 -7.56 12.17
N GLY A 393 9.63 -7.89 13.27
CA GLY A 393 8.19 -8.24 13.24
C GLY A 393 7.88 -9.69 12.83
N GLY A 394 8.92 -10.53 12.70
CA GLY A 394 8.81 -11.96 12.37
C GLY A 394 8.80 -12.92 13.57
N GLU A 395 8.56 -12.43 14.79
CA GLU A 395 8.78 -13.19 16.04
C GLU A 395 7.95 -14.48 16.17
N THR A 396 6.83 -14.59 15.45
CA THR A 396 5.97 -15.79 15.45
C THR A 396 6.50 -16.92 14.56
N PHE A 397 7.60 -16.71 13.84
CA PHE A 397 8.18 -17.68 12.93
C PHE A 397 9.57 -18.10 13.40
N SER A 398 9.93 -19.34 13.10
CA SER A 398 11.24 -19.90 13.45
C SER A 398 12.38 -19.24 12.66
N THR A 399 13.58 -19.27 13.23
CA THR A 399 14.79 -18.82 12.53
C THR A 399 15.08 -19.64 11.28
N ASP A 400 14.80 -20.96 11.32
CA ASP A 400 15.02 -21.85 10.18
C ASP A 400 14.10 -21.52 8.99
N PHE A 401 12.87 -21.08 9.26
CA PHE A 401 11.97 -20.57 8.24
C PHE A 401 12.59 -19.39 7.48
N PHE A 402 13.08 -18.37 8.19
CA PHE A 402 13.73 -17.23 7.55
C PHE A 402 15.04 -17.61 6.88
N LYS A 403 15.87 -18.45 7.51
CA LYS A 403 17.13 -18.92 6.94
C LYS A 403 16.93 -19.61 5.58
N LYS A 404 15.86 -20.40 5.44
CA LYS A 404 15.48 -21.05 4.17
C LYS A 404 15.07 -20.06 3.09
N LEU A 405 14.31 -19.02 3.43
CA LEU A 405 13.82 -18.03 2.46
C LEU A 405 14.89 -16.98 2.08
N LEU A 406 15.72 -16.63 3.07
CA LEU A 406 16.81 -15.66 2.95
C LEU A 406 18.15 -16.33 2.64
N SER A 407 18.16 -17.64 2.31
CA SER A 407 19.38 -18.40 2.07
C SER A 407 20.39 -17.73 1.12
N PRO A 408 19.98 -17.06 0.01
CA PRO A 408 20.92 -16.37 -0.87
C PRO A 408 21.67 -15.22 -0.20
N LEU A 409 21.20 -14.71 0.94
CA LEU A 409 21.77 -13.62 1.73
C LEU A 409 22.44 -14.10 3.03
N VAL A 410 22.19 -15.35 3.46
CA VAL A 410 22.75 -15.91 4.70
C VAL A 410 23.97 -16.80 4.39
N GLU A 411 24.01 -17.41 3.21
CA GLU A 411 25.08 -18.36 2.84
C GLU A 411 26.35 -17.68 2.34
N ASN A 412 26.24 -16.48 1.74
CA ASN A 412 27.37 -15.70 1.26
C ASN A 412 27.36 -14.32 1.92
N SER A 413 28.53 -13.70 2.01
CA SER A 413 28.69 -12.36 2.60
C SER A 413 29.35 -11.37 1.64
N ASP A 414 29.74 -11.82 0.44
CA ASP A 414 30.52 -11.02 -0.50
C ASP A 414 29.74 -10.89 -1.81
N TYR A 415 29.39 -9.66 -2.18
CA TYR A 415 28.54 -9.35 -3.31
C TYR A 415 28.98 -8.08 -4.00
N THR A 416 28.63 -7.93 -5.27
CA THR A 416 28.46 -6.59 -5.85
C THR A 416 27.11 -5.99 -5.43
N LEU A 417 26.94 -4.67 -5.47
CA LEU A 417 25.67 -4.02 -5.13
C LEU A 417 24.50 -4.56 -6.00
N GLY A 418 24.75 -4.82 -7.28
CA GLY A 418 23.76 -5.40 -8.20
C GLY A 418 23.38 -6.83 -7.83
N GLU A 419 24.35 -7.67 -7.48
CA GLU A 419 24.10 -9.04 -6.98
C GLU A 419 23.33 -9.02 -5.66
N LEU A 420 23.69 -8.13 -4.73
CA LEU A 420 22.98 -7.99 -3.46
C LEU A 420 21.53 -7.59 -3.68
N ILE A 421 21.25 -6.55 -4.50
CA ILE A 421 19.88 -6.13 -4.84
C ILE A 421 19.10 -7.27 -5.49
N THR A 422 19.73 -8.03 -6.39
CA THR A 422 19.10 -9.18 -7.05
C THR A 422 18.72 -10.27 -6.03
N ASN A 423 19.61 -10.59 -5.10
CA ASN A 423 19.36 -11.57 -4.05
C ASN A 423 18.32 -11.09 -3.04
N VAL A 424 18.33 -9.80 -2.69
CA VAL A 424 17.32 -9.16 -1.85
C VAL A 424 15.94 -9.24 -2.51
N ASN A 425 15.82 -8.90 -3.78
CA ASN A 425 14.56 -9.00 -4.53
C ASN A 425 14.07 -10.45 -4.66
N SER A 426 14.98 -11.41 -4.84
CA SER A 426 14.67 -12.84 -4.85
C SER A 426 14.12 -13.32 -3.50
N SER A 427 14.78 -12.93 -2.40
CA SER A 427 14.35 -13.22 -1.02
C SER A 427 13.02 -12.55 -0.66
N TYR A 428 12.83 -11.29 -1.03
CA TYR A 428 11.56 -10.58 -0.92
C TYR A 428 10.45 -11.33 -1.67
N SER A 429 10.71 -11.74 -2.92
CA SER A 429 9.74 -12.49 -3.73
C SER A 429 9.39 -13.84 -3.11
N LYS A 430 10.34 -14.52 -2.46
CA LYS A 430 10.09 -15.75 -1.71
C LYS A 430 9.18 -15.50 -0.50
N LEU A 431 9.45 -14.45 0.28
CA LEU A 431 8.61 -14.05 1.43
C LEU A 431 7.17 -13.73 0.98
N VAL A 432 6.98 -12.96 -0.08
CA VAL A 432 5.65 -12.65 -0.63
C VAL A 432 4.87 -13.91 -0.99
N LYS A 433 5.53 -14.92 -1.58
CA LYS A 433 4.88 -16.17 -2.01
C LYS A 433 4.42 -17.08 -0.85
N THR A 434 4.84 -16.80 0.37
CA THR A 434 4.41 -17.59 1.55
C THR A 434 2.98 -17.28 1.98
N ASP A 435 2.43 -16.11 1.61
CA ASP A 435 1.10 -15.65 2.00
C ASP A 435 0.85 -15.50 3.51
N VAL A 436 1.89 -15.48 4.34
CA VAL A 436 1.76 -15.32 5.80
C VAL A 436 2.03 -13.89 6.30
N PHE A 437 2.37 -12.97 5.39
CA PHE A 437 2.67 -11.58 5.70
C PHE A 437 1.71 -10.63 4.98
N LYS A 438 1.21 -9.64 5.72
CA LYS A 438 0.38 -8.54 5.22
C LYS A 438 1.23 -7.52 4.46
N ASN A 439 2.34 -7.11 5.07
CA ASN A 439 3.27 -6.11 4.55
C ASN A 439 4.70 -6.61 4.74
N ILE A 440 5.55 -6.34 3.75
CA ILE A 440 6.99 -6.65 3.77
C ILE A 440 7.72 -5.40 3.28
N GLY A 441 8.53 -4.79 4.14
CA GLY A 441 9.46 -3.71 3.83
C GLY A 441 10.88 -4.25 3.76
N VAL A 442 11.73 -3.64 2.93
CA VAL A 442 13.15 -3.97 2.86
C VAL A 442 13.97 -2.69 2.83
N SER A 443 15.02 -2.63 3.66
CA SER A 443 15.95 -1.50 3.69
C SER A 443 17.40 -1.99 3.77
N LEU A 444 18.32 -1.21 3.20
CA LEU A 444 19.76 -1.45 3.24
C LEU A 444 20.42 -0.33 4.01
N HIS A 445 21.30 -0.68 4.95
CA HIS A 445 21.99 0.26 5.83
C HIS A 445 23.49 -0.02 5.82
N SER A 446 24.33 1.02 5.87
CA SER A 446 25.78 0.82 6.01
C SER A 446 26.14 0.45 7.45
N ASP A 447 26.95 -0.59 7.63
CA ASP A 447 27.34 -1.12 8.93
C ASP A 447 28.83 -0.88 9.21
N TYR A 448 29.16 0.37 9.52
CA TYR A 448 30.54 0.81 9.75
C TYR A 448 31.20 0.21 11.01
N ALA A 449 30.45 -0.50 11.86
CA ALA A 449 30.99 -1.14 13.05
C ALA A 449 31.60 -2.53 12.77
N SER A 450 31.16 -3.19 11.71
CA SER A 450 31.60 -4.54 11.34
C SER A 450 32.97 -4.53 10.66
N LYS A 451 33.90 -5.35 11.16
CA LYS A 451 35.22 -5.52 10.55
C LYS A 451 35.11 -6.41 9.31
N ILE A 452 35.65 -5.93 8.19
CA ILE A 452 35.75 -6.71 6.95
C ILE A 452 36.85 -7.77 7.15
N PRO A 453 36.56 -9.08 6.95
CA PRO A 453 37.57 -10.12 7.00
C PRO A 453 38.68 -9.93 5.95
N SER A 454 39.88 -10.42 6.20
CA SER A 454 41.03 -10.31 5.27
C SER A 454 40.88 -11.13 3.98
N ASP A 455 39.92 -12.05 3.93
CA ASP A 455 39.76 -13.06 2.88
C ASP A 455 38.66 -12.71 1.85
N VAL A 456 38.18 -11.46 1.85
CA VAL A 456 37.14 -10.96 0.94
C VAL A 456 37.69 -10.86 -0.49
N LYS A 457 36.93 -11.32 -1.48
CA LYS A 457 37.34 -11.26 -2.89
C LYS A 457 37.44 -9.80 -3.32
N VAL A 458 38.62 -9.41 -3.77
CA VAL A 458 38.87 -8.08 -4.33
C VAL A 458 38.40 -8.11 -5.79
N TYR A 459 37.12 -7.76 -6.01
CA TYR A 459 36.55 -7.70 -7.36
C TYR A 459 37.17 -6.55 -8.18
N ASN A 460 37.46 -5.41 -7.53
CA ASN A 460 38.06 -4.19 -8.07
C ASN A 460 39.07 -3.60 -7.06
N ASN A 461 39.87 -2.58 -7.43
CA ASN A 461 40.77 -1.87 -6.49
C ASN A 461 40.07 -1.07 -5.36
N GLU A 462 38.75 -1.21 -5.22
CA GLU A 462 37.94 -0.51 -4.21
C GLU A 462 37.63 -1.43 -3.02
N LYS A 463 37.55 -0.85 -1.82
CA LYS A 463 37.24 -1.60 -0.59
C LYS A 463 35.75 -1.90 -0.50
N SER A 464 35.40 -3.13 -0.12
CA SER A 464 34.01 -3.53 0.12
C SER A 464 33.38 -2.68 1.24
N ILE A 465 32.10 -2.33 1.08
CA ILE A 465 31.36 -1.59 2.11
C ILE A 465 30.57 -2.58 2.97
N PRO A 466 30.81 -2.65 4.29
CA PRO A 466 29.98 -3.45 5.17
C PRO A 466 28.56 -2.89 5.18
N THR A 467 27.59 -3.73 4.85
CA THR A 467 26.18 -3.38 4.65
C THR A 467 25.31 -4.39 5.37
N LYS A 468 24.26 -3.90 6.01
CA LYS A 468 23.24 -4.67 6.70
C LYS A 468 21.92 -4.57 5.94
N VAL A 469 21.20 -5.68 5.83
CA VAL A 469 19.86 -5.73 5.20
C VAL A 469 18.81 -5.98 6.27
N ILE A 470 17.75 -5.18 6.29
CA ILE A 470 16.64 -5.33 7.24
C ILE A 470 15.35 -5.62 6.47
N PHE A 471 14.66 -6.70 6.85
CA PHE A 471 13.33 -7.06 6.39
C PHE A 471 12.30 -6.74 7.49
N ASP A 472 11.44 -5.75 7.26
CA ASP A 472 10.34 -5.39 8.16
C ASP A 472 9.08 -6.15 7.73
N VAL A 473 8.63 -7.12 8.52
CA VAL A 473 7.48 -7.97 8.18
C VAL A 473 6.33 -7.79 9.16
N GLN A 474 5.10 -7.89 8.65
CA GLN A 474 3.89 -7.89 9.46
C GLN A 474 3.08 -9.15 9.16
N ALA A 475 2.96 -10.06 10.13
CA ALA A 475 2.18 -11.30 9.95
C ALA A 475 0.67 -11.03 9.80
N ILE A 476 -0.03 -11.88 9.04
CA ILE A 476 -1.52 -11.92 9.04
C ILE A 476 -2.04 -12.72 10.23
N ASN A 477 -3.36 -12.81 10.42
CA ASN A 477 -3.90 -13.79 11.36
C ASN A 477 -3.64 -15.21 10.84
N LEU A 478 -2.83 -15.97 11.57
CA LEU A 478 -2.38 -17.32 11.19
C LEU A 478 -3.31 -18.40 11.75
N ASN A 479 -4.28 -18.07 12.61
CA ASN A 479 -5.18 -19.05 13.20
C ASN A 479 -6.63 -18.59 13.07
N THR A 480 -7.45 -19.39 12.39
CA THR A 480 -8.85 -19.09 12.11
C THR A 480 -9.73 -20.31 12.33
N GLY A 481 -10.72 -20.16 13.20
CA GLY A 481 -11.86 -21.07 13.28
C GLY A 481 -13.03 -20.49 12.52
N GLU A 482 -13.71 -21.31 11.73
CA GLU A 482 -14.90 -20.98 10.97
C GLU A 482 -16.01 -21.99 11.25
N GLY A 483 -17.24 -21.49 11.40
CA GLY A 483 -18.40 -22.34 11.61
C GLY A 483 -19.58 -21.79 10.82
N PHE A 484 -20.23 -22.65 10.03
CA PHE A 484 -21.42 -22.32 9.26
C PHE A 484 -22.51 -23.36 9.44
N PHE A 485 -23.73 -22.89 9.69
CA PHE A 485 -24.96 -23.66 9.71
C PHE A 485 -25.75 -23.32 8.45
N THR A 486 -25.87 -24.29 7.55
CA THR A 486 -26.57 -24.14 6.27
C THR A 486 -27.89 -24.89 6.31
N PHE A 487 -28.96 -24.21 5.92
CA PHE A 487 -30.29 -24.77 5.80
C PHE A 487 -30.76 -24.70 4.36
N ASN A 488 -31.20 -25.81 3.77
CA ASN A 488 -31.71 -25.84 2.41
C ASN A 488 -32.83 -26.90 2.25
N ASN A 489 -33.52 -26.89 1.10
CA ASN A 489 -34.65 -27.80 0.82
C ASN A 489 -34.28 -29.28 0.64
N ASP A 490 -33.00 -29.61 0.50
CA ASP A 490 -32.52 -30.97 0.19
C ASP A 490 -31.89 -31.64 1.42
N ASP A 491 -31.10 -30.91 2.19
CA ASP A 491 -30.24 -31.37 3.27
C ASP A 491 -30.75 -30.99 4.66
N ASN A 492 -31.84 -30.22 4.79
CA ASN A 492 -32.36 -29.68 6.06
C ASN A 492 -31.36 -28.80 6.81
N LEU A 493 -30.43 -29.38 7.57
CA LEU A 493 -29.34 -28.68 8.28
C LEU A 493 -28.01 -29.34 7.95
N ASN A 494 -27.05 -28.53 7.54
CA ASN A 494 -25.67 -28.90 7.33
C ASN A 494 -24.75 -28.04 8.18
N VAL A 495 -23.95 -28.68 9.03
CA VAL A 495 -23.00 -28.01 9.93
C VAL A 495 -21.60 -28.16 9.35
N ASN A 496 -20.98 -27.03 8.98
CA ASN A 496 -19.60 -26.96 8.51
C ASN A 496 -18.75 -26.32 9.59
N LEU A 497 -17.78 -27.05 10.12
CA LEU A 497 -16.78 -26.54 11.05
C LEU A 497 -15.42 -26.67 10.39
N ASN A 498 -14.63 -25.61 10.43
CA ASN A 498 -13.28 -25.60 9.87
C ASN A 498 -12.33 -24.92 10.85
N TYR A 499 -11.17 -25.52 11.07
CA TYR A 499 -10.09 -24.95 11.86
C TYR A 499 -8.82 -24.94 11.04
N LEU A 500 -8.23 -23.77 10.89
CA LEU A 500 -7.05 -23.54 10.07
C LEU A 500 -5.97 -22.87 10.90
N ASN A 501 -4.77 -23.45 10.88
CA ASN A 501 -3.55 -22.86 11.38
C ASN A 501 -2.54 -22.79 10.24
N ASN A 502 -2.21 -21.58 9.77
CA ASN A 502 -1.30 -21.28 8.66
C ASN A 502 0.16 -21.03 9.10
N ASN A 503 0.50 -21.41 10.33
CA ASN A 503 1.86 -21.34 10.86
C ASN A 503 2.13 -22.47 11.85
N PHE A 504 1.71 -23.67 11.47
CA PHE A 504 2.04 -24.87 12.22
C PHE A 504 3.58 -25.02 12.29
N ASN A 505 4.09 -25.41 13.46
CA ASN A 505 5.53 -25.46 13.77
C ASN A 505 6.31 -24.16 13.49
N GLU A 506 5.65 -23.00 13.44
CA GLU A 506 6.30 -21.71 13.19
C GLU A 506 7.07 -21.66 11.85
N ASN A 507 6.62 -22.43 10.85
CA ASN A 507 7.30 -22.59 9.56
C ASN A 507 6.40 -22.24 8.36
N ALA A 508 5.34 -21.46 8.58
CA ALA A 508 4.31 -21.15 7.57
C ALA A 508 3.69 -22.41 6.93
N GLU A 509 3.54 -23.47 7.73
CA GLU A 509 2.86 -24.70 7.34
C GLU A 509 1.37 -24.57 7.65
N LEU A 510 0.53 -25.00 6.71
CA LEU A 510 -0.92 -24.97 6.88
C LEU A 510 -1.41 -26.33 7.37
N VAL A 511 -2.11 -26.32 8.49
CA VAL A 511 -2.93 -27.42 8.99
C VAL A 511 -4.38 -26.98 8.96
N ASN A 512 -5.24 -27.73 8.27
CA ASN A 512 -6.66 -27.46 8.18
C ASN A 512 -7.48 -28.71 8.49
N PHE A 513 -8.34 -28.63 9.51
CA PHE A 513 -9.28 -29.68 9.88
C PHE A 513 -10.70 -29.20 9.59
N GLY A 514 -11.41 -29.96 8.76
CA GLY A 514 -12.79 -29.69 8.39
C GLY A 514 -13.72 -30.81 8.80
N VAL A 515 -14.93 -30.45 9.21
CA VAL A 515 -16.04 -31.37 9.45
C VAL A 515 -17.28 -30.79 8.78
N ASN A 516 -17.86 -31.55 7.85
CA ASN A 516 -19.19 -31.32 7.30
C ASN A 516 -20.11 -32.44 7.82
N TYR A 517 -21.11 -32.04 8.60
CA TYR A 517 -22.02 -32.95 9.28
C TYR A 517 -23.47 -32.60 9.00
N ASN A 518 -24.24 -33.58 8.56
CA ASN A 518 -25.69 -33.53 8.49
C ASN A 518 -26.28 -34.61 9.41
N PRO A 519 -27.02 -34.23 10.47
CA PRO A 519 -27.61 -35.18 11.40
C PRO A 519 -28.96 -35.77 10.93
N TYR A 520 -29.56 -35.27 9.85
CA TYR A 520 -30.95 -35.57 9.50
C TYR A 520 -31.08 -36.60 8.38
N LYS A 521 -31.87 -37.65 8.63
CA LYS A 521 -32.32 -38.58 7.60
C LYS A 521 -33.21 -37.88 6.58
N PRO A 522 -33.20 -38.32 5.30
CA PRO A 522 -32.45 -39.47 4.78
C PRO A 522 -31.04 -39.14 4.25
N ASN A 523 -30.57 -37.89 4.40
CA ASN A 523 -29.30 -37.40 3.82
C ASN A 523 -28.21 -37.21 4.89
N GLU A 524 -28.30 -37.97 5.99
CA GLU A 524 -27.34 -37.91 7.09
C GLU A 524 -25.95 -38.27 6.58
N HIS A 525 -24.96 -37.47 6.96
CA HIS A 525 -23.58 -37.74 6.58
C HIS A 525 -22.59 -37.10 7.55
N LEU A 526 -21.42 -37.69 7.65
CA LEU A 526 -20.27 -37.15 8.34
C LEU A 526 -19.07 -37.22 7.41
N ILE A 527 -18.58 -36.05 7.01
CA ILE A 527 -17.39 -35.87 6.19
C ILE A 527 -16.39 -35.14 7.05
N SER A 528 -15.25 -35.78 7.30
CA SER A 528 -14.13 -35.21 8.03
C SER A 528 -12.92 -35.18 7.12
N ASN A 529 -12.18 -34.08 7.14
CA ASN A 529 -10.98 -33.91 6.35
C ASN A 529 -9.87 -33.25 7.16
N GLY A 530 -8.63 -33.62 6.86
CA GLY A 530 -7.43 -33.08 7.48
C GLY A 530 -6.38 -32.82 6.42
N LYS A 531 -6.03 -31.56 6.22
CA LYS A 531 -5.10 -31.13 5.18
C LYS A 531 -3.86 -30.52 5.81
N PHE A 532 -2.70 -31.00 5.40
CA PHE A 532 -1.40 -30.45 5.72
C PHE A 532 -0.73 -29.94 4.44
N ILE A 533 -0.25 -28.70 4.45
CA ILE A 533 0.49 -28.10 3.35
C ILE A 533 1.80 -27.53 3.89
N ALA A 534 2.92 -28.02 3.36
CA ALA A 534 4.24 -27.52 3.68
C ALA A 534 4.87 -26.81 2.48
N ASN A 535 5.41 -25.62 2.71
CA ASN A 535 6.20 -24.92 1.70
C ASN A 535 7.56 -25.59 1.53
N LEU A 536 7.98 -25.88 0.28
CA LEU A 536 9.33 -26.37 0.01
C LEU A 536 10.33 -25.20 -0.06
N ASN A 537 11.60 -25.45 -0.45
CA ASN A 537 12.63 -24.40 -0.56
C ASN A 537 12.23 -23.24 -1.46
N ASN A 538 11.46 -23.53 -2.50
CA ASN A 538 10.75 -22.52 -3.27
C ASN A 538 9.28 -22.55 -2.84
N PRO A 539 8.73 -21.48 -2.22
CA PRO A 539 7.34 -21.43 -1.76
C PRO A 539 6.29 -21.57 -2.88
N SER A 540 6.71 -21.43 -4.14
CA SER A 540 5.87 -21.75 -5.31
C SER A 540 5.53 -23.24 -5.38
N PHE A 541 6.34 -24.12 -4.77
CA PHE A 541 6.10 -25.55 -4.67
C PHE A 541 5.69 -25.92 -3.24
N LYS A 542 4.55 -26.59 -3.13
CA LYS A 542 3.94 -26.97 -1.86
C LYS A 542 3.76 -28.49 -1.84
N PHE A 543 4.17 -29.10 -0.74
CA PHE A 543 3.88 -30.50 -0.47
C PHE A 543 2.53 -30.58 0.24
N ILE A 544 1.66 -31.49 -0.20
CA ILE A 544 0.29 -31.62 0.30
C ILE A 544 0.07 -33.04 0.80
N ILE A 545 -0.49 -33.15 2.00
CA ILE A 545 -1.17 -34.34 2.49
C ILE A 545 -2.62 -33.95 2.73
N ASP A 546 -3.56 -34.65 2.11
CA ASP A 546 -4.99 -34.40 2.29
C ASP A 546 -5.66 -35.72 2.68
N LEU A 547 -6.14 -35.81 3.92
CA LEU A 547 -6.77 -36.99 4.49
C LEU A 547 -8.27 -36.77 4.57
N PHE A 548 -9.05 -37.81 4.30
CA PHE A 548 -10.49 -37.75 4.43
C PHE A 548 -11.07 -39.03 5.02
N ASN A 549 -12.18 -38.87 5.72
CA ASN A 549 -13.03 -39.94 6.17
C ASN A 549 -14.49 -39.51 6.05
N THR A 550 -15.26 -40.29 5.32
CA THR A 550 -16.62 -39.99 4.88
C THR A 550 -17.54 -41.15 5.26
N ASN A 551 -18.71 -40.81 5.75
CA ASN A 551 -19.83 -41.72 5.96
C ASN A 551 -21.08 -41.02 5.43
N GLN A 552 -21.73 -41.62 4.44
CA GLN A 552 -22.85 -41.00 3.72
C GLN A 552 -24.02 -41.97 3.67
N ASN A 553 -25.20 -41.48 4.02
CA ASN A 553 -26.45 -42.17 3.77
C ASN A 553 -27.00 -41.73 2.40
N ASN A 554 -27.00 -42.66 1.45
CA ASN A 554 -27.52 -42.46 0.09
C ASN A 554 -28.86 -43.19 -0.11
N GLN A 555 -29.52 -43.65 0.96
CA GLN A 555 -30.73 -44.46 0.88
C GLN A 555 -31.87 -43.79 0.10
N ALA A 556 -31.98 -42.46 0.17
CA ALA A 556 -33.04 -41.71 -0.51
C ALA A 556 -33.00 -41.77 -2.04
N TRP A 557 -31.80 -41.89 -2.64
CA TRP A 557 -31.62 -41.75 -4.09
C TRP A 557 -30.91 -42.95 -4.73
N GLN A 558 -30.14 -43.71 -3.94
CA GLN A 558 -29.38 -44.87 -4.41
C GLN A 558 -29.63 -46.15 -3.60
N GLN A 559 -30.39 -46.09 -2.49
CA GLN A 559 -30.72 -47.25 -1.64
C GLN A 559 -29.51 -47.97 -1.01
N ASN A 560 -28.44 -47.24 -0.66
CA ASN A 560 -27.28 -47.77 0.04
C ASN A 560 -26.71 -46.78 1.08
N MET A 561 -25.79 -47.26 1.90
CA MET A 561 -24.85 -46.45 2.66
C MET A 561 -23.43 -46.63 2.12
N GLU A 562 -22.63 -45.57 2.19
CA GLU A 562 -21.25 -45.58 1.73
C GLU A 562 -20.32 -45.02 2.81
N LYS A 563 -19.22 -45.72 3.06
CA LYS A 563 -18.11 -45.25 3.88
C LYS A 563 -16.85 -45.20 3.03
N SER A 564 -16.09 -44.11 3.10
CA SER A 564 -14.77 -44.05 2.49
C SER A 564 -13.76 -43.35 3.37
N THR A 565 -12.57 -43.95 3.49
CA THR A 565 -11.43 -43.41 4.24
C THR A 565 -10.20 -43.47 3.35
N GLY A 566 -9.46 -42.38 3.27
CA GLY A 566 -8.30 -42.33 2.40
C GLY A 566 -7.52 -41.04 2.52
N GLY A 567 -6.60 -40.84 1.59
CA GLY A 567 -5.89 -39.60 1.47
C GLY A 567 -5.07 -39.49 0.19
N LEU A 568 -4.63 -38.27 -0.07
CA LEU A 568 -3.82 -37.86 -1.19
C LEU A 568 -2.50 -37.28 -0.68
N ILE A 569 -1.40 -37.70 -1.29
CA ILE A 569 -0.08 -37.11 -1.10
C ILE A 569 0.39 -36.58 -2.45
N GLY A 570 0.83 -35.32 -2.49
CA GLY A 570 1.18 -34.70 -3.77
C GLY A 570 2.03 -33.44 -3.66
N LEU A 571 2.39 -32.94 -4.83
CA LEU A 571 3.11 -31.70 -5.04
C LEU A 571 2.22 -30.73 -5.82
N GLN A 572 2.08 -29.53 -5.28
CA GLN A 572 1.39 -28.42 -5.91
C GLN A 572 2.38 -27.34 -6.31
N TYR A 573 2.31 -26.89 -7.56
CA TYR A 573 2.95 -25.68 -8.02
C TYR A 573 1.91 -24.55 -8.10
N VAL A 574 2.27 -23.36 -7.64
CA VAL A 574 1.48 -22.13 -7.75
C VAL A 574 2.38 -21.02 -8.28
N ASN A 575 1.94 -20.31 -9.32
CA ASN A 575 2.69 -19.19 -9.86
C ASN A 575 2.60 -17.95 -8.95
N THR A 576 3.50 -16.99 -9.14
CA THR A 576 3.61 -15.77 -8.30
C THR A 576 2.31 -14.96 -8.22
N ASN A 577 1.56 -14.86 -9.33
CA ASN A 577 0.32 -14.08 -9.38
C ASN A 577 -0.92 -14.89 -8.99
N LYS A 578 -0.75 -16.14 -8.54
CA LYS A 578 -1.81 -17.12 -8.21
C LYS A 578 -2.83 -17.35 -9.33
N SER A 579 -2.45 -17.04 -10.57
CA SER A 579 -3.30 -17.23 -11.73
C SER A 579 -3.23 -18.63 -12.32
N PHE A 580 -2.21 -19.40 -11.92
CA PHE A 580 -2.01 -20.79 -12.32
C PHE A 580 -1.60 -21.64 -11.12
N ALA A 581 -2.30 -22.76 -10.92
CA ALA A 581 -1.93 -23.78 -9.98
C ALA A 581 -2.02 -25.18 -10.63
N LEU A 582 -1.07 -26.05 -10.30
CA LEU A 582 -0.98 -27.42 -10.80
C LEU A 582 -0.68 -28.36 -9.64
N LEU A 583 -1.56 -29.32 -9.36
CA LEU A 583 -1.37 -30.37 -8.37
C LEU A 583 -1.16 -31.70 -9.10
N ASN A 584 -0.13 -32.44 -8.70
CA ASN A 584 0.05 -33.85 -9.06
C ASN A 584 0.22 -34.64 -7.78
N GLY A 585 -0.51 -35.74 -7.63
CA GLY A 585 -0.46 -36.55 -6.43
C GLY A 585 -0.95 -37.98 -6.63
N VAL A 586 -0.68 -38.80 -5.64
CA VAL A 586 -1.20 -40.17 -5.54
C VAL A 586 -2.23 -40.19 -4.43
N SER A 587 -3.39 -40.76 -4.71
CA SER A 587 -4.48 -40.93 -3.76
C SER A 587 -4.75 -42.41 -3.53
N LEU A 588 -4.97 -42.78 -2.27
CA LEU A 588 -5.37 -44.13 -1.86
C LEU A 588 -6.63 -44.01 -1.01
N ALA A 589 -7.66 -44.78 -1.33
CA ALA A 589 -8.91 -44.75 -0.59
C ALA A 589 -9.49 -46.15 -0.43
N LYS A 590 -9.85 -46.52 0.80
CA LYS A 590 -10.75 -47.63 1.07
C LYS A 590 -12.19 -47.13 0.97
N ARG A 591 -13.05 -47.90 0.32
CA ARG A 591 -14.48 -47.64 0.16
C ARG A 591 -15.26 -48.88 0.55
N THR A 592 -16.41 -48.68 1.17
CA THR A 592 -17.31 -49.76 1.59
C THR A 592 -18.73 -49.34 1.26
N ILE A 593 -19.40 -50.12 0.42
CA ILE A 593 -20.85 -50.00 0.19
C ILE A 593 -21.55 -51.06 1.02
N TYR A 594 -22.52 -50.66 1.84
CA TYR A 594 -23.26 -51.55 2.73
C TYR A 594 -24.71 -51.08 2.89
N ASP A 595 -25.53 -51.89 3.58
CA ASP A 595 -26.96 -51.62 3.80
C ASP A 595 -27.71 -51.33 2.48
N ILE A 596 -27.52 -52.22 1.50
CA ILE A 596 -28.09 -52.14 0.17
C ILE A 596 -29.54 -52.65 0.23
N GLY A 597 -30.50 -51.81 -0.19
CA GLY A 597 -31.91 -52.17 -0.22
C GLY A 597 -32.25 -53.23 -1.27
N ASP A 598 -33.32 -54.00 -1.03
CA ASP A 598 -33.74 -55.07 -1.94
C ASP A 598 -34.09 -54.56 -3.35
N GLY A 599 -34.62 -53.33 -3.44
CA GLY A 599 -34.96 -52.64 -4.69
C GLY A 599 -33.79 -51.99 -5.42
N ALA A 600 -32.56 -52.13 -4.90
CA ALA A 600 -31.37 -51.55 -5.52
C ALA A 600 -31.07 -52.19 -6.89
N SER A 601 -30.42 -51.41 -7.76
CA SER A 601 -29.99 -51.89 -9.08
C SER A 601 -28.98 -53.03 -8.96
N ASP A 602 -28.95 -53.91 -9.96
CA ASP A 602 -28.01 -55.04 -10.00
C ASP A 602 -26.55 -54.55 -10.04
N ASP A 603 -26.28 -53.43 -10.70
CA ASP A 603 -24.98 -52.74 -10.68
C ASP A 603 -24.54 -52.37 -9.26
N LEU A 604 -25.46 -51.83 -8.44
CA LEU A 604 -25.15 -51.45 -7.07
C LEU A 604 -24.87 -52.68 -6.20
N LYS A 605 -25.66 -53.74 -6.38
CA LYS A 605 -25.45 -55.02 -5.69
C LYS A 605 -24.11 -55.66 -6.06
N PHE A 606 -23.68 -55.53 -7.32
CA PHE A 606 -22.38 -56.01 -7.79
C PHE A 606 -21.19 -55.29 -7.11
N PHE A 607 -21.29 -53.97 -6.90
CA PHE A 607 -20.25 -53.18 -6.21
C PHE A 607 -20.41 -53.17 -4.67
N GLY A 608 -21.23 -54.05 -4.10
CA GLY A 608 -21.35 -54.18 -2.65
C GLY A 608 -20.05 -54.66 -2.00
N GLY A 609 -19.77 -54.21 -0.77
CA GLY A 609 -18.59 -54.62 -0.01
C GLY A 609 -17.42 -53.65 -0.09
N ASP A 610 -16.22 -54.18 0.17
CA ASP A 610 -14.98 -53.43 0.36
C ASP A 610 -14.16 -53.31 -0.93
N TYR A 611 -13.81 -52.08 -1.31
CA TYR A 611 -12.98 -51.75 -2.46
C TYR A 611 -11.81 -50.86 -2.07
N LEU A 612 -10.67 -51.07 -2.72
CA LEU A 612 -9.49 -50.21 -2.65
C LEU A 612 -9.34 -49.45 -3.97
N LYS A 613 -9.30 -48.12 -3.89
CA LYS A 613 -9.04 -47.23 -5.02
C LYS A 613 -7.64 -46.64 -4.91
N LEU A 614 -6.83 -46.86 -5.93
CA LEU A 614 -5.54 -46.20 -6.13
C LEU A 614 -5.65 -45.26 -7.32
N SER A 615 -5.26 -44.00 -7.14
CA SER A 615 -5.36 -42.98 -8.19
C SER A 615 -4.10 -42.15 -8.33
N PHE A 616 -3.74 -41.82 -9.56
CA PHE A 616 -2.90 -40.68 -9.88
C PHE A 616 -3.79 -39.49 -10.24
N VAL A 617 -3.69 -38.42 -9.46
CA VAL A 617 -4.53 -37.22 -9.58
C VAL A 617 -3.70 -36.08 -10.15
N ASN A 618 -4.21 -35.45 -11.20
CA ASN A 618 -3.69 -34.23 -11.77
C ASN A 618 -4.79 -33.16 -11.78
N GLN A 619 -4.53 -32.01 -11.18
CA GLN A 619 -5.49 -30.91 -11.13
C GLN A 619 -4.83 -29.60 -11.55
N LEU A 620 -5.41 -28.93 -12.54
CA LEU A 620 -4.95 -27.67 -13.08
C LEU A 620 -6.03 -26.61 -12.85
N VAL A 621 -5.62 -25.48 -12.28
CA VAL A 621 -6.47 -24.31 -12.05
C VAL A 621 -5.86 -23.12 -12.75
N LEU A 622 -6.62 -22.50 -13.64
CA LEU A 622 -6.31 -21.22 -14.26
C LEU A 622 -7.36 -20.21 -13.82
N SER A 623 -6.97 -19.12 -13.16
CA SER A 623 -7.93 -18.13 -12.68
C SER A 623 -7.40 -16.71 -12.78
N ASN A 624 -8.22 -15.80 -13.26
CA ASN A 624 -8.00 -14.37 -13.15
C ASN A 624 -9.37 -13.74 -12.90
N LEU A 625 -9.78 -13.68 -11.63
CA LEU A 625 -11.09 -13.18 -11.21
C LEU A 625 -10.91 -11.87 -10.45
N THR A 626 -11.74 -10.89 -10.79
CA THR A 626 -11.90 -9.64 -10.05
C THR A 626 -13.24 -9.70 -9.32
N THR A 627 -13.23 -9.39 -8.03
CA THR A 627 -14.42 -9.33 -7.16
C THR A 627 -14.78 -7.89 -6.79
N LEU A 628 -16.02 -7.67 -6.33
CA LEU A 628 -16.49 -6.35 -5.86
C LEU A 628 -15.64 -5.81 -4.70
N ASN A 629 -15.24 -6.68 -3.78
CA ASN A 629 -14.34 -6.35 -2.69
C ASN A 629 -13.19 -7.37 -2.68
N LYS A 630 -11.96 -6.89 -2.90
CA LYS A 630 -10.76 -7.73 -2.93
C LYS A 630 -10.44 -8.37 -1.57
N ILE A 631 -10.81 -7.72 -0.46
CA ILE A 631 -10.53 -8.21 0.90
C ILE A 631 -11.45 -9.36 1.26
N THR A 632 -12.76 -9.17 1.08
CA THR A 632 -13.76 -10.19 1.45
C THR A 632 -14.02 -11.20 0.33
N ASN A 633 -13.45 -10.98 -0.86
CA ASN A 633 -13.62 -11.80 -2.06
C ASN A 633 -15.10 -12.19 -2.34
N ASN A 634 -16.03 -11.27 -2.08
CA ASN A 634 -17.45 -11.58 -1.86
C ASN A 634 -18.24 -11.94 -3.12
N PHE A 635 -18.06 -11.22 -4.22
CA PHE A 635 -18.85 -11.40 -5.45
C PHE A 635 -18.01 -11.16 -6.71
N PRO A 636 -17.83 -12.16 -7.60
CA PRO A 636 -17.11 -12.01 -8.86
C PRO A 636 -17.82 -11.08 -9.84
N ILE A 637 -17.08 -10.14 -10.43
CA ILE A 637 -17.60 -9.18 -11.42
C ILE A 637 -16.96 -9.35 -12.79
N PHE A 638 -15.71 -9.78 -12.85
CA PHE A 638 -14.99 -9.85 -14.11
C PHE A 638 -13.96 -10.98 -14.10
N GLY A 639 -13.76 -11.61 -15.25
CA GLY A 639 -12.68 -12.54 -15.49
C GLY A 639 -13.14 -13.99 -15.61
N TYR A 640 -12.22 -14.93 -15.36
CA TYR A 640 -12.47 -16.35 -15.63
C TYR A 640 -11.82 -17.27 -14.59
N LYS A 641 -12.38 -18.48 -14.47
CA LYS A 641 -11.80 -19.61 -13.74
C LYS A 641 -12.03 -20.89 -14.54
N VAL A 642 -10.93 -21.56 -14.88
CA VAL A 642 -10.89 -22.86 -15.54
C VAL A 642 -10.30 -23.87 -14.56
N LEU A 643 -11.01 -24.97 -14.36
CA LEU A 643 -10.59 -26.12 -13.56
C LEU A 643 -10.55 -27.33 -14.49
N LEU A 644 -9.40 -28.00 -14.56
CA LEU A 644 -9.25 -29.28 -15.21
C LEU A 644 -8.80 -30.29 -14.17
N SER A 645 -9.56 -31.36 -13.99
CA SER A 645 -9.24 -32.45 -13.06
C SER A 645 -9.16 -33.75 -13.84
N ASN A 646 -8.00 -34.40 -13.79
CA ASN A 646 -7.74 -35.69 -14.39
C ASN A 646 -7.36 -36.69 -13.30
N GLU A 647 -7.89 -37.90 -13.41
CA GLU A 647 -7.64 -38.97 -12.47
C GLU A 647 -7.47 -40.27 -13.24
N ILE A 648 -6.30 -40.89 -13.13
CA ILE A 648 -6.07 -42.25 -13.60
C ILE A 648 -6.23 -43.15 -12.39
N SER A 649 -7.25 -43.98 -12.38
CA SER A 649 -7.64 -44.78 -11.23
C SER A 649 -7.60 -46.27 -11.54
N SER A 650 -7.33 -47.05 -10.50
CA SER A 650 -7.65 -48.45 -10.45
C SER A 650 -8.45 -48.77 -9.19
N ASN A 651 -9.55 -49.48 -9.35
CA ASN A 651 -10.36 -50.04 -8.26
C ASN A 651 -10.12 -51.54 -8.20
N GLN A 652 -9.92 -52.05 -6.99
CA GLN A 652 -9.73 -53.46 -6.71
C GLN A 652 -10.65 -53.89 -5.56
N GLU A 653 -11.41 -54.96 -5.75
CA GLU A 653 -12.23 -55.55 -4.70
C GLU A 653 -11.35 -56.25 -3.64
N HIS A 654 -11.71 -56.13 -2.36
CA HIS A 654 -10.94 -56.69 -1.26
C HIS A 654 -11.01 -58.23 -1.21
N GLU A 655 -12.20 -58.80 -1.35
CA GLU A 655 -12.42 -60.25 -1.27
C GLU A 655 -12.04 -60.99 -2.55
N ASN A 656 -12.05 -60.27 -3.69
CA ASN A 656 -11.69 -60.82 -4.99
C ASN A 656 -10.65 -59.93 -5.70
N PRO A 657 -9.34 -60.15 -5.44
CA PRO A 657 -8.28 -59.35 -6.04
C PRO A 657 -8.25 -59.36 -7.59
N ASN A 658 -8.89 -60.35 -8.23
CA ASN A 658 -9.01 -60.43 -9.68
C ASN A 658 -10.10 -59.50 -10.24
N ASN A 659 -11.03 -59.03 -9.40
CA ASN A 659 -12.01 -58.01 -9.77
C ASN A 659 -11.36 -56.64 -9.68
N GLN A 660 -10.62 -56.30 -10.73
CA GLN A 660 -9.92 -55.02 -10.87
C GLN A 660 -10.43 -54.28 -12.11
N SER A 661 -10.72 -53.00 -11.95
CA SER A 661 -11.02 -52.09 -13.05
C SER A 661 -10.04 -50.93 -13.08
N ALA A 662 -9.69 -50.49 -14.27
CA ALA A 662 -8.86 -49.31 -14.50
C ALA A 662 -9.60 -48.33 -15.41
N PHE A 663 -9.53 -47.04 -15.08
CA PHE A 663 -10.19 -46.00 -15.84
C PHE A 663 -9.44 -44.66 -15.73
N LEU A 664 -9.64 -43.82 -16.74
CA LEU A 664 -9.26 -42.42 -16.76
C LEU A 664 -10.55 -41.59 -16.62
N LYS A 665 -10.60 -40.74 -15.61
CA LYS A 665 -11.68 -39.77 -15.40
C LYS A 665 -11.14 -38.36 -15.63
N SER A 666 -11.77 -37.63 -16.53
CA SER A 666 -11.42 -36.23 -16.83
C SER A 666 -12.66 -35.35 -16.68
N ASN A 667 -12.48 -34.20 -16.05
CA ASN A 667 -13.53 -33.20 -15.85
C ASN A 667 -12.96 -31.80 -16.13
N ILE A 668 -13.69 -30.98 -16.86
CA ILE A 668 -13.38 -29.59 -17.12
C ILE A 668 -14.54 -28.70 -16.66
N GLY A 669 -14.23 -27.65 -15.91
CA GLY A 669 -15.16 -26.62 -15.47
C GLY A 669 -14.68 -25.24 -15.89
N LEU A 670 -15.53 -24.51 -16.58
CA LEU A 670 -15.31 -23.16 -17.08
C LEU A 670 -16.30 -22.21 -16.42
N ASN A 671 -15.79 -21.12 -15.85
CA ASN A 671 -16.60 -20.06 -15.26
C ASN A 671 -16.11 -18.72 -15.81
N PHE A 672 -17.02 -17.94 -16.38
CA PHE A 672 -16.74 -16.63 -16.95
C PHE A 672 -17.69 -15.59 -16.36
N PHE A 673 -17.13 -14.49 -15.87
CA PHE A 673 -17.87 -13.37 -15.30
C PHE A 673 -17.61 -12.11 -16.10
N LYS A 674 -18.67 -11.37 -16.40
CA LYS A 674 -18.57 -10.06 -17.03
C LYS A 674 -19.64 -9.13 -16.48
N SER A 675 -19.19 -7.96 -16.04
CA SER A 675 -20.04 -6.95 -15.43
C SER A 675 -20.23 -5.77 -16.38
N PHE A 676 -21.40 -5.15 -16.34
CA PHE A 676 -21.84 -4.08 -17.23
C PHE A 676 -22.51 -2.95 -16.43
N TRP A 677 -22.49 -1.74 -17.00
CA TRP A 677 -23.12 -0.54 -16.43
C TRP A 677 -22.76 -0.29 -14.96
N ASP A 678 -21.46 -0.20 -14.66
CA ASP A 678 -20.96 0.06 -13.29
C ASP A 678 -21.46 -0.96 -12.25
N ASN A 679 -21.26 -2.25 -12.58
CA ASN A 679 -21.67 -3.37 -11.75
C ASN A 679 -23.17 -3.49 -11.46
N LYS A 680 -24.02 -2.87 -12.27
CA LYS A 680 -25.49 -3.03 -12.18
C LYS A 680 -25.96 -4.37 -12.68
N ILE A 681 -25.34 -4.89 -13.74
CA ILE A 681 -25.66 -6.21 -14.30
C ILE A 681 -24.38 -7.01 -14.43
N THR A 682 -24.37 -8.24 -13.92
CA THR A 682 -23.24 -9.16 -14.03
C THR A 682 -23.72 -10.47 -14.64
N THR A 683 -23.11 -10.89 -15.72
CA THR A 683 -23.39 -12.17 -16.37
C THR A 683 -22.35 -13.21 -15.94
N HIS A 684 -22.82 -14.39 -15.55
CA HIS A 684 -22.03 -15.57 -15.23
C HIS A 684 -22.37 -16.67 -16.21
N PHE A 685 -21.44 -16.97 -17.11
CA PHE A 685 -21.52 -18.14 -17.97
C PHE A 685 -20.71 -19.27 -17.35
N PHE A 686 -21.30 -20.45 -17.25
CA PHE A 686 -20.62 -21.64 -16.75
C PHE A 686 -20.84 -22.82 -17.67
N ASN A 687 -19.79 -23.63 -17.81
CA ASN A 687 -19.83 -24.87 -18.58
C ASN A 687 -18.98 -25.91 -17.85
N GLU A 688 -19.54 -27.10 -17.63
CA GLU A 688 -18.90 -28.24 -17.02
C GLU A 688 -19.12 -29.45 -17.92
N ALA A 689 -18.07 -30.25 -18.11
CA ALA A 689 -18.16 -31.48 -18.87
C ALA A 689 -17.16 -32.50 -18.35
N GLY A 690 -17.54 -33.77 -18.38
CA GLY A 690 -16.66 -34.85 -17.96
C GLY A 690 -16.86 -36.13 -18.74
N LEU A 691 -15.80 -36.94 -18.73
CA LEU A 691 -15.70 -38.22 -19.42
C LEU A 691 -14.95 -39.21 -18.53
N ILE A 692 -15.44 -40.44 -18.49
CA ILE A 692 -14.75 -41.61 -17.95
C ILE A 692 -14.47 -42.55 -19.11
N TYR A 693 -13.21 -42.92 -19.27
CA TYR A 693 -12.75 -43.89 -20.24
C TYR A 693 -12.17 -45.10 -19.50
N SER A 694 -12.65 -46.31 -19.76
CA SER A 694 -12.13 -47.55 -19.17
C SER A 694 -11.58 -48.48 -20.25
N THR A 695 -10.47 -49.15 -19.95
CA THR A 695 -9.74 -50.05 -20.88
C THR A 695 -10.09 -51.53 -20.68
N GLY A 696 -11.07 -51.85 -19.83
CA GLY A 696 -11.43 -53.22 -19.49
C GLY A 696 -12.22 -53.94 -20.58
N SER A 697 -11.57 -54.90 -21.26
CA SER A 697 -12.22 -55.94 -22.08
C SER A 697 -12.93 -56.96 -21.18
N SER A 698 -14.25 -56.83 -21.00
CA SER A 698 -15.11 -57.97 -20.68
C SER A 698 -16.28 -57.99 -21.66
N LYS A 699 -16.55 -59.16 -22.23
CA LYS A 699 -17.45 -59.41 -23.37
C LYS A 699 -18.96 -59.31 -23.05
N ASN A 700 -19.38 -58.40 -22.16
CA ASN A 700 -20.80 -58.16 -21.89
C ASN A 700 -21.15 -56.70 -22.16
N GLU A 701 -22.30 -56.48 -22.81
CA GLU A 701 -22.61 -55.34 -23.69
C GLU A 701 -22.80 -53.95 -23.04
N ASN A 702 -22.42 -53.68 -21.78
CA ASN A 702 -22.54 -52.33 -21.19
C ASN A 702 -21.24 -51.84 -20.54
N SER A 703 -20.69 -50.74 -21.05
CA SER A 703 -19.41 -50.16 -20.60
C SER A 703 -19.41 -49.60 -19.16
N LEU A 704 -20.59 -49.34 -18.57
CA LEU A 704 -20.72 -48.85 -17.20
C LEU A 704 -20.52 -49.92 -16.12
N SER A 705 -20.70 -51.21 -16.43
CA SER A 705 -20.59 -52.29 -15.44
C SER A 705 -19.16 -52.45 -14.91
N ASN A 706 -18.17 -51.88 -15.59
CA ASN A 706 -16.76 -51.94 -15.21
C ASN A 706 -16.31 -50.72 -14.38
N ILE A 707 -17.16 -49.71 -14.19
CA ILE A 707 -16.84 -48.50 -13.41
C ILE A 707 -17.65 -48.54 -12.11
N HIS A 708 -16.93 -48.52 -10.99
CA HIS A 708 -17.52 -48.49 -9.66
C HIS A 708 -18.53 -47.34 -9.53
N ILE A 709 -19.67 -47.60 -8.90
CA ILE A 709 -20.82 -46.70 -8.92
C ILE A 709 -20.52 -45.32 -8.28
N SER A 710 -19.65 -45.28 -7.27
CA SER A 710 -19.17 -44.03 -6.63
C SER A 710 -18.27 -43.17 -7.53
N ASP A 711 -17.72 -43.71 -8.63
CA ASP A 711 -16.88 -42.94 -9.55
C ASP A 711 -17.65 -42.36 -10.75
N ARG A 712 -18.89 -42.80 -10.97
CA ARG A 712 -19.78 -42.28 -12.02
C ARG A 712 -20.12 -40.81 -11.78
N PHE A 713 -20.50 -40.10 -12.83
CA PHE A 713 -21.01 -38.74 -12.73
C PHE A 713 -22.50 -38.74 -12.39
N TYR A 714 -22.93 -37.77 -11.59
CA TYR A 714 -24.33 -37.55 -11.22
C TYR A 714 -24.67 -36.07 -11.35
N LEU A 715 -25.91 -35.77 -11.76
CA LEU A 715 -26.45 -34.42 -11.86
C LEU A 715 -27.80 -34.34 -11.14
N GLY A 716 -28.07 -33.21 -10.49
CA GLY A 716 -29.32 -32.94 -9.77
C GLY A 716 -29.08 -32.50 -8.32
N GLY A 717 -30.01 -31.72 -7.77
CA GLY A 717 -29.93 -31.14 -6.43
C GLY A 717 -29.44 -29.69 -6.41
N PHE A 718 -29.60 -29.03 -5.26
CA PHE A 718 -29.39 -27.59 -5.09
C PHE A 718 -28.03 -27.07 -5.58
N ASN A 719 -26.95 -27.84 -5.34
CA ASN A 719 -25.57 -27.45 -5.65
C ASN A 719 -25.06 -27.91 -7.03
N SER A 720 -25.76 -28.85 -7.69
CA SER A 720 -25.31 -29.43 -8.97
C SER A 720 -26.15 -28.93 -10.14
N PHE A 721 -27.47 -29.20 -10.10
CA PHE A 721 -28.42 -28.87 -11.16
C PHE A 721 -29.78 -28.58 -10.53
N ARG A 722 -30.05 -27.30 -10.26
CA ARG A 722 -31.28 -26.84 -9.61
C ARG A 722 -32.51 -27.18 -10.45
N GLY A 723 -33.61 -27.42 -9.75
CA GLY A 723 -34.86 -27.85 -10.38
C GLY A 723 -35.01 -29.37 -10.57
N PHE A 724 -33.98 -30.15 -10.24
CA PHE A 724 -34.05 -31.61 -10.13
C PHE A 724 -33.69 -32.03 -8.71
N THR A 725 -34.28 -33.12 -8.20
CA THR A 725 -33.88 -33.70 -6.90
C THR A 725 -32.43 -34.20 -6.98
N ARG A 726 -31.78 -34.34 -5.82
CA ARG A 726 -30.37 -34.75 -5.70
C ARG A 726 -30.06 -35.99 -6.56
N ASN A 727 -29.08 -35.86 -7.46
CA ASN A 727 -28.59 -36.93 -8.34
C ASN A 727 -29.66 -37.63 -9.22
N SER A 728 -30.81 -36.99 -9.46
CA SER A 728 -31.97 -37.64 -10.11
C SER A 728 -32.05 -37.50 -11.63
N VAL A 729 -31.16 -36.72 -12.26
CA VAL A 729 -31.14 -36.61 -13.73
C VAL A 729 -30.94 -38.01 -14.33
N ASN A 730 -30.01 -38.78 -13.77
CA ASN A 730 -29.87 -40.21 -13.96
C ASN A 730 -29.40 -40.86 -12.65
N THR A 731 -30.24 -41.69 -12.03
CA THR A 731 -29.99 -42.30 -10.73
C THR A 731 -28.90 -43.38 -10.76
N ASN A 732 -28.63 -43.97 -11.93
CA ASN A 732 -27.55 -44.95 -12.10
C ASN A 732 -26.20 -44.28 -12.43
N GLY A 733 -26.21 -42.96 -12.60
CA GLY A 733 -25.05 -42.17 -13.03
C GLY A 733 -24.68 -42.38 -14.49
N GLY A 734 -23.60 -41.75 -14.91
CA GLY A 734 -23.07 -41.85 -16.27
C GLY A 734 -21.55 -41.78 -16.32
N SER A 735 -20.96 -42.29 -17.40
CA SER A 735 -19.53 -42.09 -17.71
C SER A 735 -19.29 -40.75 -18.40
N GLN A 736 -20.33 -40.09 -18.90
CA GLN A 736 -20.24 -38.81 -19.57
C GLN A 736 -21.29 -37.84 -19.02
N PHE A 737 -20.91 -36.58 -18.84
CA PHE A 737 -21.87 -35.53 -18.51
C PHE A 737 -21.49 -34.20 -19.16
N TYR A 738 -22.49 -33.36 -19.36
CA TYR A 738 -22.29 -31.94 -19.62
C TYR A 738 -23.36 -31.12 -18.90
N LYS A 739 -22.98 -29.91 -18.51
CA LYS A 739 -23.84 -28.92 -17.88
C LYS A 739 -23.40 -27.55 -18.38
N SER A 740 -24.32 -26.76 -18.87
CA SER A 740 -24.06 -25.41 -19.36
C SER A 740 -25.15 -24.48 -18.91
N GLY A 741 -24.79 -23.25 -18.55
CA GLY A 741 -25.80 -22.29 -18.15
C GLY A 741 -25.31 -20.85 -18.18
N LEU A 742 -26.28 -19.95 -18.11
CA LEU A 742 -26.09 -18.52 -18.04
C LEU A 742 -26.94 -17.98 -16.90
N THR A 743 -26.29 -17.27 -15.99
CA THR A 743 -26.95 -16.53 -14.92
C THR A 743 -26.72 -15.04 -15.13
N VAL A 744 -27.79 -14.26 -15.13
CA VAL A 744 -27.75 -12.80 -15.16
C VAL A 744 -28.11 -12.28 -13.78
N PHE A 745 -27.17 -11.64 -13.12
CA PHE A 745 -27.37 -10.95 -11.84
C PHE A 745 -27.65 -9.47 -12.10
N ALA A 746 -28.64 -8.91 -11.42
CA ALA A 746 -29.00 -7.50 -11.47
C ALA A 746 -29.06 -6.91 -10.06
N LYS A 747 -28.57 -5.68 -9.89
CA LYS A 747 -28.80 -4.88 -8.68
C LYS A 747 -30.30 -4.62 -8.52
N LEU A 748 -30.78 -4.60 -7.28
CA LEU A 748 -32.13 -4.12 -7.03
C LEU A 748 -32.23 -2.63 -7.40
N PRO A 749 -33.35 -2.20 -7.99
CA PRO A 749 -33.61 -0.79 -8.19
C PRO A 749 -33.53 -0.04 -6.86
N SER A 750 -32.94 1.16 -6.88
CA SER A 750 -32.66 1.97 -5.69
C SER A 750 -33.92 2.35 -4.88
N PHE A 751 -35.10 2.32 -5.48
CA PHE A 751 -36.38 2.54 -4.81
C PHE A 751 -36.83 1.34 -3.96
N ILE A 752 -36.30 0.13 -4.19
CA ILE A 752 -36.58 -1.08 -3.42
C ILE A 752 -35.55 -1.27 -2.32
N TYR A 753 -34.27 -1.06 -2.67
CA TYR A 753 -33.16 -1.25 -1.74
C TYR A 753 -32.02 -0.32 -2.13
N SER A 754 -31.69 0.61 -1.23
CA SER A 754 -30.45 1.39 -1.31
C SER A 754 -29.51 0.83 -0.25
N PRO A 755 -28.36 0.23 -0.62
CA PRO A 755 -27.42 -0.28 0.37
C PRO A 755 -26.99 0.86 1.31
N HIS A 756 -26.83 0.54 2.59
CA HIS A 756 -26.33 1.50 3.58
C HIS A 756 -24.96 2.00 3.11
N LYS A 757 -24.88 3.30 2.80
CA LYS A 757 -23.60 3.98 2.59
C LYS A 757 -22.89 4.00 3.94
N ILE A 758 -21.94 3.11 4.16
CA ILE A 758 -21.02 3.26 5.29
C ILE A 758 -20.27 4.56 5.04
N SER A 759 -20.43 5.53 5.95
CA SER A 759 -19.73 6.81 5.89
C SER A 759 -18.23 6.54 5.78
N ALA A 760 -17.59 7.17 4.79
CA ALA A 760 -16.14 7.07 4.52
C ALA A 760 -15.25 7.58 5.67
N THR A 761 -15.82 7.85 6.85
CA THR A 761 -15.12 8.35 8.03
C THR A 761 -14.48 7.25 8.88
N ASN A 762 -14.84 5.96 8.69
CA ASN A 762 -14.33 4.84 9.51
C ASN A 762 -13.67 3.67 8.74
N VAL A 763 -13.38 3.81 7.44
CA VAL A 763 -12.74 2.72 6.66
C VAL A 763 -11.53 3.27 5.90
N ALA A 764 -10.39 3.34 6.59
CA ALA A 764 -9.09 3.67 6.00
C ALA A 764 -8.42 2.47 5.30
N SER A 765 -9.17 1.48 4.81
CA SER A 765 -8.60 0.20 4.37
C SER A 765 -9.16 -0.40 3.07
N LEU A 766 -9.74 0.40 2.17
CA LEU A 766 -10.07 -0.07 0.82
C LEU A 766 -9.39 0.85 -0.21
N GLU A 767 -8.19 0.46 -0.64
CA GLU A 767 -7.29 1.21 -1.54
C GLU A 767 -7.84 1.48 -2.96
N ASP A 768 -9.02 0.99 -3.33
CA ASP A 768 -9.43 1.01 -4.74
C ASP A 768 -10.40 2.15 -5.12
N GLY A 769 -10.92 2.96 -4.18
CA GLY A 769 -11.83 4.08 -4.51
C GLY A 769 -13.11 3.71 -5.29
N LEU A 770 -13.38 2.42 -5.52
CA LEU A 770 -14.41 1.86 -6.38
C LEU A 770 -15.05 0.65 -5.68
N GLY A 771 -15.96 0.85 -4.71
CA GLY A 771 -16.58 -0.31 -4.05
C GLY A 771 -17.59 -0.01 -2.94
N TYR A 772 -18.67 0.70 -3.25
CA TYR A 772 -19.76 1.09 -2.33
C TYR A 772 -20.69 -0.06 -1.86
N GLU A 773 -20.27 -1.33 -1.86
CA GLU A 773 -21.17 -2.45 -1.55
C GLU A 773 -20.47 -3.66 -0.90
N ALA A 774 -20.30 -3.61 0.42
CA ALA A 774 -19.68 -4.70 1.19
C ALA A 774 -20.50 -6.00 1.18
N ASN A 775 -21.83 -5.89 1.12
CA ASN A 775 -22.77 -7.02 1.22
C ASN A 775 -23.76 -6.99 0.04
N PRO A 776 -23.39 -7.55 -1.13
CA PRO A 776 -24.20 -7.43 -2.33
C PRO A 776 -25.49 -8.25 -2.26
N LEU A 777 -26.61 -7.59 -2.57
CA LEU A 777 -27.92 -8.20 -2.81
C LEU A 777 -28.22 -8.13 -4.31
N ARG A 778 -28.50 -9.28 -4.95
CA ARG A 778 -28.70 -9.39 -6.40
C ARG A 778 -29.93 -10.20 -6.73
N LEU A 779 -30.79 -9.66 -7.59
CA LEU A 779 -31.77 -10.46 -8.31
C LEU A 779 -31.03 -11.27 -9.37
N TYR A 780 -31.44 -12.50 -9.62
CA TYR A 780 -30.87 -13.30 -10.70
C TYR A 780 -31.94 -13.97 -11.55
N ALA A 781 -31.64 -14.13 -12.83
CA ALA A 781 -32.33 -15.04 -13.74
C ALA A 781 -31.29 -16.02 -14.29
N THR A 782 -31.58 -17.31 -14.24
CA THR A 782 -30.68 -18.38 -14.67
C THR A 782 -31.38 -19.34 -15.61
N GLY A 783 -30.67 -19.79 -16.62
CA GLY A 783 -31.07 -20.87 -17.51
C GLY A 783 -29.94 -21.86 -17.63
N LEU A 784 -30.24 -23.14 -17.46
CA LEU A 784 -29.27 -24.21 -17.45
C LEU A 784 -29.78 -25.44 -18.17
N VAL A 785 -28.87 -26.10 -18.89
CA VAL A 785 -29.12 -27.31 -19.67
C VAL A 785 -28.01 -28.31 -19.40
N GLY A 786 -28.32 -29.59 -19.46
CA GLY A 786 -27.33 -30.63 -19.26
C GLY A 786 -27.86 -32.01 -19.51
N ASN A 787 -26.98 -33.00 -19.42
CA ASN A 787 -27.35 -34.41 -19.40
C ASN A 787 -26.22 -35.23 -18.75
N VAL A 788 -26.54 -36.41 -18.25
CA VAL A 788 -25.59 -37.41 -17.77
C VAL A 788 -26.02 -38.80 -18.26
N ALA A 789 -25.13 -39.47 -18.97
CA ALA A 789 -25.40 -40.74 -19.63
C ALA A 789 -24.11 -41.56 -19.82
N GLU A 790 -24.24 -42.80 -20.29
CA GLU A 790 -23.09 -43.61 -20.70
C GLU A 790 -22.43 -43.08 -21.98
N ASN A 791 -23.26 -42.70 -22.96
CA ASN A 791 -22.79 -42.21 -24.23
C ASN A 791 -23.69 -41.08 -24.73
N LEU A 792 -23.25 -39.85 -24.46
CA LEU A 792 -23.97 -38.65 -24.88
C LEU A 792 -24.09 -38.52 -26.40
N LEU A 793 -23.21 -39.18 -27.18
CA LEU A 793 -23.27 -39.16 -28.65
C LEU A 793 -24.35 -40.09 -29.21
N LEU A 794 -24.72 -41.15 -28.48
CA LEU A 794 -25.83 -42.03 -28.84
C LEU A 794 -27.16 -41.47 -28.31
N GLU A 795 -27.14 -40.84 -27.14
CA GLU A 795 -28.30 -40.21 -26.51
C GLU A 795 -28.42 -38.70 -26.80
N LYS A 796 -27.99 -38.25 -27.99
CA LYS A 796 -27.96 -36.82 -28.39
C LYS A 796 -29.28 -36.08 -28.22
N ASN A 797 -30.38 -36.80 -28.29
CA ASN A 797 -31.71 -36.21 -28.23
C ASN A 797 -32.21 -36.01 -26.80
N ASN A 798 -31.65 -36.70 -25.80
CA ASN A 798 -32.09 -36.61 -24.41
C ASN A 798 -31.30 -35.55 -23.66
N GLY A 799 -32.01 -34.79 -22.82
CA GLY A 799 -31.38 -33.83 -21.93
C GLY A 799 -32.38 -33.21 -20.95
N VAL A 800 -31.83 -32.41 -20.04
CA VAL A 800 -32.60 -31.70 -19.02
C VAL A 800 -32.34 -30.21 -19.12
N ALA A 801 -33.39 -29.43 -18.91
CA ALA A 801 -33.33 -27.99 -18.81
C ALA A 801 -33.98 -27.53 -17.51
N SER A 802 -33.43 -26.48 -16.90
CA SER A 802 -34.09 -25.73 -15.84
C SER A 802 -33.89 -24.24 -16.05
N ALA A 803 -34.92 -23.48 -15.72
CA ALA A 803 -34.86 -22.03 -15.68
C ALA A 803 -35.37 -21.56 -14.32
N GLY A 804 -34.73 -20.54 -13.76
CA GLY A 804 -35.14 -20.00 -12.47
C GLY A 804 -34.88 -18.51 -12.33
N VAL A 805 -35.64 -17.91 -11.43
CA VAL A 805 -35.46 -16.52 -11.01
C VAL A 805 -35.39 -16.46 -9.50
N GLY A 806 -34.55 -15.57 -8.97
CA GLY A 806 -34.29 -15.55 -7.54
C GLY A 806 -33.58 -14.31 -7.03
N LEU A 807 -33.19 -14.38 -5.77
CA LEU A 807 -32.50 -13.36 -5.00
C LEU A 807 -31.32 -14.01 -4.29
N LYS A 808 -30.15 -13.39 -4.39
CA LYS A 808 -28.92 -13.81 -3.73
C LYS A 808 -28.33 -12.70 -2.90
N TYR A 809 -28.07 -12.98 -1.63
CA TYR A 809 -27.39 -12.10 -0.69
C TYR A 809 -26.11 -12.76 -0.21
N ILE A 810 -25.02 -12.00 -0.19
CA ILE A 810 -23.71 -12.47 0.27
C ILE A 810 -23.19 -11.53 1.34
N ASN A 811 -22.84 -12.09 2.49
CA ASN A 811 -22.23 -11.40 3.61
C ASN A 811 -21.25 -12.37 4.32
N HIS A 812 -20.25 -11.83 5.03
CA HIS A 812 -19.24 -12.61 5.72
C HIS A 812 -19.82 -13.55 6.78
N TRP A 813 -20.96 -13.19 7.39
CA TRP A 813 -21.62 -14.00 8.42
C TRP A 813 -22.92 -14.68 7.94
N ALA A 814 -23.44 -14.31 6.78
CA ALA A 814 -24.68 -14.89 6.27
C ALA A 814 -24.78 -14.87 4.74
N ASN A 815 -25.22 -15.98 4.17
CA ASN A 815 -25.53 -16.12 2.75
C ASN A 815 -26.97 -16.58 2.60
N PHE A 816 -27.71 -15.93 1.69
CA PHE A 816 -29.07 -16.33 1.34
C PHE A 816 -29.17 -16.49 -0.17
N ASP A 817 -29.71 -17.61 -0.64
CA ASP A 817 -30.00 -17.86 -2.04
C ASP A 817 -31.42 -18.42 -2.13
N LEU A 818 -32.35 -17.64 -2.68
CA LEU A 818 -33.77 -17.93 -2.75
C LEU A 818 -34.18 -17.89 -4.22
N GLY A 819 -34.79 -18.93 -4.75
CA GLY A 819 -35.19 -18.95 -6.16
C GLY A 819 -36.38 -19.84 -6.44
N TYR A 820 -37.08 -19.55 -7.52
CA TYR A 820 -38.15 -20.37 -8.06
C TYR A 820 -37.69 -20.98 -9.38
N PHE A 821 -37.77 -22.31 -9.51
CA PHE A 821 -37.26 -23.05 -10.65
C PHE A 821 -38.37 -23.83 -11.35
N ILE A 822 -38.28 -23.89 -12.68
CA ILE A 822 -39.14 -24.69 -13.55
C ILE A 822 -38.23 -25.50 -14.47
N SER A 823 -38.48 -26.80 -14.55
CA SER A 823 -37.57 -27.75 -15.16
C SER A 823 -38.30 -28.74 -16.03
N ARG A 824 -37.61 -29.26 -17.04
CA ARG A 824 -38.20 -30.18 -17.99
C ARG A 824 -37.14 -31.10 -18.58
N ARG A 825 -37.52 -32.36 -18.81
CA ARG A 825 -36.79 -33.29 -19.68
C ARG A 825 -37.21 -33.09 -21.13
N PHE A 826 -36.24 -33.07 -22.04
CA PHE A 826 -36.48 -32.96 -23.47
C PHE A 826 -35.79 -34.10 -24.21
N GLY A 827 -36.31 -34.44 -25.40
CA GLY A 827 -35.85 -35.58 -26.18
C GLY A 827 -36.87 -36.70 -26.27
N ASN A 828 -36.37 -37.93 -26.23
CA ASN A 828 -37.16 -39.15 -26.19
C ASN A 828 -37.66 -39.46 -24.77
N ASP A 829 -36.97 -38.98 -23.73
CA ASP A 829 -37.44 -39.01 -22.34
C ASP A 829 -38.22 -37.72 -22.02
N LEU A 830 -39.55 -37.86 -21.98
CA LEU A 830 -40.48 -36.79 -21.60
C LEU A 830 -41.08 -37.01 -20.20
N SER A 831 -40.49 -37.90 -19.40
CA SER A 831 -40.98 -38.19 -18.05
C SER A 831 -40.81 -37.00 -17.10
N SER A 832 -41.62 -36.96 -16.05
CA SER A 832 -41.47 -36.02 -14.94
C SER A 832 -40.52 -36.54 -13.84
N SER A 833 -39.76 -37.60 -14.12
CA SER A 833 -38.92 -38.26 -13.13
C SER A 833 -37.79 -37.36 -12.65
N GLY A 834 -37.65 -37.22 -11.33
CA GLY A 834 -36.61 -36.41 -10.69
C GLY A 834 -36.84 -34.90 -10.75
N ILE A 835 -37.87 -34.41 -11.42
CA ILE A 835 -38.18 -32.96 -11.50
C ILE A 835 -38.65 -32.46 -10.13
N LYS A 836 -38.06 -31.36 -9.66
CA LYS A 836 -38.38 -30.66 -8.41
C LYS A 836 -38.63 -29.18 -8.69
N ASP A 837 -39.75 -28.89 -9.35
CA ASP A 837 -40.18 -27.53 -9.61
C ASP A 837 -40.62 -26.81 -8.33
N GLY A 838 -40.51 -25.49 -8.33
CA GLY A 838 -40.99 -24.64 -7.26
C GLY A 838 -39.89 -23.89 -6.53
N PHE A 839 -40.20 -23.50 -5.29
CA PHE A 839 -39.35 -22.67 -4.45
C PHE A 839 -38.20 -23.49 -3.84
N GLN A 840 -36.98 -23.01 -4.05
CA GLN A 840 -35.74 -23.57 -3.54
C GLN A 840 -34.98 -22.47 -2.82
N PHE A 841 -34.45 -22.78 -1.63
CA PHE A 841 -33.70 -21.85 -0.82
C PHE A 841 -32.49 -22.52 -0.18
N GLU A 842 -31.49 -21.69 0.10
CA GLU A 842 -30.37 -21.99 0.97
C GLU A 842 -30.07 -20.77 1.85
N VAL A 843 -29.94 -21.02 3.14
CA VAL A 843 -29.59 -20.02 4.15
C VAL A 843 -28.40 -20.55 4.93
N SER A 844 -27.24 -19.92 4.77
CA SER A 844 -26.04 -20.21 5.56
C SER A 844 -25.81 -19.08 6.55
N ILE A 845 -25.67 -19.41 7.84
CA ILE A 845 -25.35 -18.45 8.89
C ILE A 845 -24.13 -18.96 9.63
N GLY A 846 -23.13 -18.11 9.82
CA GLY A 846 -21.86 -18.51 10.40
C GLY A 846 -20.87 -17.37 10.47
N GLY A 847 -19.61 -17.69 10.61
CA GLY A 847 -18.55 -16.68 10.59
C GLY A 847 -17.20 -17.26 10.93
N SER A 848 -16.18 -16.45 10.71
CA SER A 848 -14.81 -16.73 11.11
C SER A 848 -14.44 -15.90 12.33
N ASN A 849 -13.53 -16.41 13.16
CA ASN A 849 -12.89 -15.62 14.21
C ASN A 849 -11.84 -14.64 13.67
N SER A 850 -11.65 -14.55 12.34
CA SER A 850 -10.80 -13.51 11.75
C SER A 850 -11.54 -12.18 11.85
N SER A 851 -11.08 -11.32 12.75
CA SER A 851 -11.52 -9.92 12.85
C SER A 851 -11.63 -9.28 11.46
N LEU A 852 -12.83 -8.74 11.17
CA LEU A 852 -13.19 -7.94 9.99
C LEU A 852 -12.14 -6.90 9.56
#